data_AF-A0A1F8RJW1-F1
#
_entry.id   AF-A0A1F8RJW1-F1
#
_cell.length_a   1.000
_cell.length_b   1.000
_cell.length_c   1.000
_cell.angle_alpha   90.00
_cell.angle_beta   90.00
_cell.angle_gamma   90.00
#
_symmetry.space_group_name_H-M   'P 1'
#
loop_
_entity.id
_entity.type
_entity.pdbx_description
1 polymer ?
#
loop_
_entity_poly.entity_id
_entity_poly.type
_entity_poly.pdbx_seq_one_letter_code
_entity_poly.pdbx_strand_id
1 'polypeptide(L)'
;MPRPHLYWIKLLYILVIVALIASACSRSDGNGSPFTQLTASNPIAQSAAGLTVSVNPSTLKQAFGVQITAAPAEAASKAAPLPAHLQLQGSLFEIKTDGAAPEQVFLSAIVPSQSDPARLDLYAWDGAAWTFLPSERRGGQLVATVSKVPGWVGLFESAPPLPLAFTTLEPGQALTAAASEAVNGALLGGVIFQADGSLAGQLPATPPDHAYALYPIVRNYDASGVNVGALSGLLNDSIVRANHLQALASFAASGSYDGLVLDYRGVPEDLRLPYALFVNDLAIQLHAQKQALFVMVTPPLPVAGASGVWDHFVTAGYDWRALGTSADALLIPVSNDPTAFGGGYADALMTWAVGQVNRGRLRLVISALSVDGSQSSFALRDYVSALAPFGSAQAANPLQGAAPEATSAAYPGQAITVTLSGKAQTLDYDAQAFAARYTYTDDAGAAHTVWLTSADTLRQRLALAGKYRLGGVVVTDLLQAGVPSDLATAITEYKVQLAPAASTNTSILWTVSDASGVVAQATAQPGQPYVYTAPQPGDYQIAALLQNGSQAPQSLGAVPVSVVNAPTPTPPPSVVGGGTSGGDNGGTSEGGDTSGGGDGSTGFVPPPPVSGGPFELGGQVPGFIGHPGQMQQAGMTWVKFQASGDASGLIAAGKGAGFKVLLSAVGERSRAADPSYWPQYAAWVAGMAAQGADAIEIWNEANIDREWPTGQISGATYTELLKQAYNAIKAANPGTLVISGAPAPTGAEGAFPGAVVNDDNFLGQMAAAGAANFMDCVGIHFNTGTTSPNDTTGSALSGFHYSYYFWPMVDLYYSAFGGSRPLCFTELGYVSPQGFESIPLPGNFAWASGTTVAEQAQWLAESASLSASSGKVRLMMVFNVDFTVYLSNDPQAGYAILRPDGSCPACSALDAVMP
;
A
#
# COMPACT_ATOMS: atom_id res chain seq x y z
N MET A 1 38.77 70.15 -12.68
CA MET A 1 37.40 69.59 -12.75
C MET A 1 37.30 68.60 -13.91
N PRO A 2 37.24 67.28 -13.67
CA PRO A 2 36.63 66.33 -14.59
C PRO A 2 35.09 66.32 -14.40
N ARG A 3 34.31 65.93 -15.42
CA ARG A 3 32.83 65.97 -15.39
C ARG A 3 32.22 64.60 -15.02
N PRO A 4 31.21 64.53 -14.11
CA PRO A 4 30.62 63.25 -13.68
C PRO A 4 29.72 62.57 -14.73
N HIS A 5 29.28 63.28 -15.77
CA HIS A 5 28.30 62.75 -16.76
C HIS A 5 28.79 61.53 -17.57
N LEU A 6 30.10 61.31 -17.73
CA LEU A 6 30.59 60.19 -18.54
C LEU A 6 30.37 58.81 -17.89
N TYR A 7 30.29 58.73 -16.56
CA TYR A 7 30.09 57.45 -15.87
C TYR A 7 28.66 56.92 -16.04
N TRP A 8 27.66 57.80 -15.89
CA TRP A 8 26.25 57.43 -16.08
C TRP A 8 25.95 56.98 -17.50
N ILE A 9 26.50 57.65 -18.51
CA ILE A 9 26.32 57.26 -19.92
C ILE A 9 26.95 55.88 -20.18
N LYS A 10 28.14 55.59 -19.62
CA LYS A 10 28.77 54.27 -19.73
C LYS A 10 27.97 53.18 -19.02
N LEU A 11 27.45 53.44 -17.82
CA LEU A 11 26.64 52.47 -17.08
C LEU A 11 25.34 52.15 -17.83
N LEU A 12 24.68 53.17 -18.39
CA LEU A 12 23.48 52.99 -19.21
C LEU A 12 23.78 52.21 -20.49
N TYR A 13 24.90 52.49 -21.17
CA TYR A 13 25.34 51.73 -22.34
C TYR A 13 25.63 50.26 -22.00
N ILE A 14 26.25 49.98 -20.85
CA ILE A 14 26.52 48.60 -20.41
C ILE A 14 25.20 47.87 -20.11
N LEU A 15 24.26 48.51 -19.40
CA LEU A 15 22.94 47.92 -19.13
C LEU A 15 22.14 47.66 -20.41
N VAL A 16 22.15 48.60 -21.37
CA VAL A 16 21.50 48.43 -22.68
C VAL A 16 22.18 47.34 -23.51
N ILE A 17 23.51 47.24 -23.49
CA ILE A 17 24.25 46.17 -24.19
C ILE A 17 23.97 44.80 -23.54
N VAL A 18 23.94 44.71 -22.21
CA VAL A 18 23.59 43.46 -21.50
C VAL A 18 22.14 43.05 -21.79
N ALA A 19 21.19 43.98 -21.80
CA ALA A 19 19.80 43.70 -22.17
C ALA A 19 19.66 43.27 -23.64
N LEU A 20 20.39 43.92 -24.56
CA LEU A 20 20.41 43.54 -25.98
C LEU A 20 21.05 42.16 -26.20
N ILE A 21 22.16 41.85 -25.52
CA ILE A 21 22.79 40.53 -25.58
C ILE A 21 21.87 39.45 -25.00
N ALA A 22 21.19 39.71 -23.88
CA ALA A 22 20.18 38.79 -23.34
C ALA A 22 19.06 38.53 -24.36
N SER A 23 18.54 39.57 -25.02
CA SER A 23 17.53 39.42 -26.08
C SER A 23 18.04 38.75 -27.36
N ALA A 24 19.36 38.79 -27.62
CA ALA A 24 19.99 38.13 -28.76
C ALA A 24 20.24 36.63 -28.52
N CYS A 25 20.20 36.18 -27.25
CA CYS A 25 20.34 34.77 -26.89
C CYS A 25 18.99 34.05 -26.71
N SER A 26 17.89 34.77 -26.50
CA SER A 26 16.54 34.18 -26.47
C SER A 26 16.06 33.83 -27.88
N ARG A 27 16.18 32.55 -28.26
CA ARG A 27 15.45 32.02 -29.42
C ARG A 27 13.95 32.10 -29.16
N SER A 28 13.19 32.42 -30.21
CA SER A 28 11.75 32.59 -30.17
C SER A 28 11.06 31.86 -31.33
N ASP A 29 9.76 31.59 -31.19
CA ASP A 29 8.94 31.02 -32.25
C ASP A 29 8.70 32.04 -33.39
N GLY A 30 8.07 31.60 -34.49
CA GLY A 30 7.80 32.46 -35.65
C GLY A 30 6.91 33.68 -35.36
N ASN A 31 6.29 33.76 -34.19
CA ASN A 31 5.48 34.88 -33.71
C ASN A 31 6.21 35.73 -32.64
N GLY A 32 7.47 35.43 -32.33
CA GLY A 32 8.29 36.17 -31.37
C GLY A 32 8.17 35.74 -29.91
N SER A 33 7.53 34.60 -29.61
CA SER A 33 7.41 34.09 -28.24
C SER A 33 8.68 33.34 -27.82
N PRO A 34 9.31 33.63 -26.66
CA PRO A 34 10.58 33.02 -26.27
C PRO A 34 10.42 31.55 -25.82
N PHE A 35 11.42 30.72 -26.14
CA PHE A 35 11.56 29.38 -25.56
C PHE A 35 12.30 29.44 -24.21
N THR A 36 11.79 28.73 -23.20
CA THR A 36 12.54 28.44 -21.98
C THR A 36 13.64 27.43 -22.30
N GLN A 37 14.89 27.84 -22.17
CA GLN A 37 16.03 26.97 -22.45
C GLN A 37 16.31 26.05 -21.26
N LEU A 38 16.08 24.76 -21.42
CA LEU A 38 16.46 23.74 -20.45
C LEU A 38 17.97 23.49 -20.51
N THR A 39 18.61 23.48 -19.35
CA THR A 39 20.06 23.25 -19.18
C THR A 39 20.30 22.38 -17.95
N ALA A 40 21.51 21.86 -17.75
CA ALA A 40 21.83 21.05 -16.57
C ALA A 40 21.66 21.81 -15.24
N SER A 41 21.74 23.16 -15.25
CA SER A 41 21.50 24.04 -14.11
C SER A 41 20.08 24.62 -14.06
N ASN A 42 19.26 24.44 -15.10
CA ASN A 42 17.84 24.77 -15.12
C ASN A 42 17.09 23.73 -15.98
N PRO A 43 16.85 22.50 -15.45
CA PRO A 43 16.31 21.40 -16.25
C PRO A 43 14.78 21.41 -16.37
N ILE A 44 14.11 22.54 -16.09
CA ILE A 44 12.66 22.65 -15.92
C ILE A 44 12.07 23.84 -16.69
N ALA A 45 10.95 23.62 -17.38
CA ALA A 45 10.03 24.65 -17.84
C ALA A 45 8.63 24.37 -17.27
N GLN A 46 7.96 25.38 -16.71
CA GLN A 46 6.69 25.21 -16.02
C GLN A 46 5.65 26.24 -16.48
N SER A 47 4.41 25.78 -16.66
CA SER A 47 3.24 26.61 -16.89
C SER A 47 2.51 26.88 -15.58
N ALA A 48 2.09 28.12 -15.35
CA ALA A 48 1.25 28.51 -14.22
C ALA A 48 -0.12 27.78 -14.19
N ALA A 49 -0.54 27.16 -15.30
CA ALA A 49 -1.75 26.34 -15.39
C ALA A 49 -1.51 24.85 -15.01
N GLY A 50 -0.32 24.47 -14.55
CA GLY A 50 -0.06 23.18 -13.89
C GLY A 50 0.53 22.06 -14.75
N LEU A 51 1.14 22.38 -15.90
CA LEU A 51 2.03 21.45 -16.62
C LEU A 51 3.49 21.86 -16.45
N THR A 52 4.34 20.89 -16.12
CA THR A 52 5.79 21.01 -16.07
C THR A 52 6.42 20.08 -17.10
N VAL A 53 7.40 20.58 -17.85
CA VAL A 53 8.27 19.80 -18.72
C VAL A 53 9.68 19.84 -18.13
N SER A 54 10.29 18.69 -17.87
CA SER A 54 11.65 18.61 -17.33
C SER A 54 12.49 17.51 -17.99
N VAL A 55 13.79 17.56 -17.76
CA VAL A 55 14.78 16.64 -18.36
C VAL A 55 15.76 16.18 -17.28
N ASN A 56 16.38 15.01 -17.44
CA ASN A 56 17.43 14.58 -16.52
C ASN A 56 18.70 15.43 -16.77
N PRO A 57 19.16 16.27 -15.81
CA PRO A 57 20.28 17.19 -16.05
C PRO A 57 21.60 16.47 -16.32
N SER A 58 21.79 15.25 -15.83
CA SER A 58 23.01 14.47 -16.05
C SER A 58 23.13 13.91 -17.48
N THR A 59 22.01 13.78 -18.21
CA THR A 59 21.99 13.26 -19.59
C THR A 59 21.90 14.37 -20.65
N LEU A 60 21.69 15.62 -20.24
CA LEU A 60 21.40 16.74 -21.13
C LEU A 60 22.68 17.30 -21.79
N LYS A 61 23.03 16.73 -22.94
CA LYS A 61 24.25 17.05 -23.70
C LYS A 61 24.28 18.45 -24.34
N GLN A 62 23.12 19.08 -24.55
CA GLN A 62 22.95 20.42 -25.17
C GLN A 62 21.70 21.11 -24.60
N ALA A 63 21.61 22.43 -24.73
CA ALA A 63 20.40 23.17 -24.34
C ALA A 63 19.19 22.77 -25.22
N PHE A 64 18.03 22.62 -24.58
CA PHE A 64 16.78 22.20 -25.22
C PHE A 64 15.69 23.24 -24.94
N GLY A 65 15.20 23.92 -25.97
CA GLY A 65 14.18 24.95 -25.84
C GLY A 65 12.79 24.33 -25.69
N VAL A 66 12.01 24.79 -24.72
CA VAL A 66 10.62 24.38 -24.50
C VAL A 66 9.73 25.61 -24.31
N GLN A 67 8.60 25.66 -25.00
CA GLN A 67 7.53 26.64 -24.78
C GLN A 67 6.24 25.88 -24.47
N ILE A 68 5.55 26.26 -23.40
CA ILE A 68 4.28 25.65 -22.96
C ILE A 68 3.18 26.72 -23.02
N THR A 69 2.15 26.50 -23.85
CA THR A 69 0.99 27.40 -23.96
C THR A 69 -0.26 26.69 -23.46
N ALA A 70 -0.83 27.16 -22.34
CA ALA A 70 -2.13 26.67 -21.88
C ALA A 70 -3.27 27.32 -22.68
N ALA A 71 -4.19 26.51 -23.19
CA ALA A 71 -5.29 26.94 -24.05
C ALA A 71 -6.65 26.44 -23.51
N PRO A 72 -7.71 27.27 -23.56
CA PRO A 72 -9.07 26.84 -23.25
C PRO A 72 -9.55 25.73 -24.20
N ALA A 73 -10.42 24.84 -23.70
CA ALA A 73 -10.93 23.69 -24.44
C ALA A 73 -11.51 24.06 -25.83
N GLU A 74 -12.28 25.16 -25.92
CA GLU A 74 -12.91 25.66 -27.15
C GLU A 74 -11.93 26.20 -28.21
N ALA A 75 -10.71 26.56 -27.79
CA ALA A 75 -9.63 26.98 -28.68
C ALA A 75 -8.80 25.78 -29.12
N ALA A 76 -8.38 24.94 -28.17
CA ALA A 76 -7.54 23.78 -28.43
C ALA A 76 -8.24 22.68 -29.24
N SER A 77 -9.54 22.44 -29.00
CA SER A 77 -10.34 21.46 -29.78
C SER A 77 -10.47 21.77 -31.28
N LYS A 78 -10.15 23.00 -31.71
CA LYS A 78 -10.07 23.39 -33.13
C LYS A 78 -8.74 23.01 -33.78
N ALA A 79 -7.69 22.79 -32.98
CA ALA A 79 -6.36 22.36 -33.42
C ALA A 79 -6.14 20.85 -33.23
N ALA A 80 -6.69 20.28 -32.15
CA ALA A 80 -6.63 18.85 -31.81
C ALA A 80 -8.02 18.37 -31.33
N PRO A 81 -8.93 17.95 -32.24
CA PRO A 81 -10.30 17.57 -31.91
C PRO A 81 -10.38 16.48 -30.83
N LEU A 82 -11.18 16.72 -29.79
CA LEU A 82 -11.32 15.81 -28.65
C LEU A 82 -12.26 14.62 -28.99
N PRO A 83 -11.89 13.37 -28.67
CA PRO A 83 -12.80 12.24 -28.75
C PRO A 83 -13.96 12.39 -27.75
N ALA A 84 -15.18 12.06 -28.17
CA ALA A 84 -16.37 12.20 -27.33
C ALA A 84 -16.39 11.37 -26.04
N HIS A 85 -15.43 10.45 -25.86
CA HIS A 85 -15.24 9.65 -24.64
C HIS A 85 -14.17 10.21 -23.69
N LEU A 86 -13.50 11.32 -24.02
CA LEU A 86 -12.50 11.97 -23.17
C LEU A 86 -12.99 13.33 -22.69
N GLN A 87 -13.30 13.44 -21.39
CA GLN A 87 -13.65 14.71 -20.76
C GLN A 87 -12.37 15.40 -20.29
N LEU A 88 -12.07 16.60 -20.81
CA LEU A 88 -10.89 17.37 -20.38
C LEU A 88 -11.02 17.80 -18.92
N GLN A 89 -9.95 17.62 -18.15
CA GLN A 89 -9.86 17.99 -16.74
C GLN A 89 -8.74 19.04 -16.57
N GLY A 90 -9.12 20.32 -16.65
CA GLY A 90 -8.18 21.45 -16.60
C GLY A 90 -7.94 22.10 -17.97
N SER A 91 -6.68 22.39 -18.28
CA SER A 91 -6.27 23.02 -19.55
C SER A 91 -5.72 22.01 -20.56
N LEU A 92 -5.78 22.37 -21.85
CA LEU A 92 -4.96 21.74 -22.88
C LEU A 92 -3.66 22.53 -23.04
N PHE A 93 -2.55 21.84 -23.25
CA PHE A 93 -1.23 22.46 -23.34
C PHE A 93 -0.63 22.20 -24.72
N GLU A 94 -0.41 23.25 -25.50
CA GLU A 94 0.49 23.21 -26.66
C GLU A 94 1.93 23.18 -26.14
N ILE A 95 2.75 22.27 -26.66
CA ILE A 95 4.19 22.24 -26.36
C ILE A 95 4.96 22.40 -27.67
N LYS A 96 5.75 23.47 -27.77
CA LYS A 96 6.72 23.66 -28.86
C LYS A 96 8.12 23.44 -28.33
N THR A 97 9.00 22.93 -29.18
CA THR A 97 10.39 22.63 -28.82
C THR A 97 11.38 23.20 -29.83
N ASP A 98 12.59 23.50 -29.37
CA ASP A 98 13.73 23.93 -30.18
C ASP A 98 15.02 23.20 -29.75
N GLY A 99 15.93 22.98 -30.70
CA GLY A 99 17.10 22.11 -30.52
C GLY A 99 16.77 20.62 -30.61
N ALA A 100 17.75 19.78 -30.27
CA ALA A 100 17.58 18.33 -30.25
C ALA A 100 16.93 17.91 -28.91
N ALA A 101 15.85 17.13 -28.97
CA ALA A 101 15.25 16.56 -27.78
C ALA A 101 16.21 15.53 -27.14
N PRO A 102 16.39 15.54 -25.80
CA PRO A 102 17.14 14.50 -25.12
C PRO A 102 16.38 13.18 -25.13
N GLU A 103 17.11 12.08 -24.87
CA GLU A 103 16.61 10.70 -24.90
C GLU A 103 15.46 10.45 -23.91
N GLN A 104 15.34 11.29 -22.87
CA GLN A 104 14.30 11.24 -21.84
C GLN A 104 13.85 12.66 -21.46
N VAL A 105 12.54 12.91 -21.58
CA VAL A 105 11.84 14.12 -21.12
C VAL A 105 10.67 13.68 -20.24
N PHE A 106 10.45 14.38 -19.13
CA PHE A 106 9.32 14.16 -18.22
C PHE A 106 8.25 15.22 -18.46
N LEU A 107 6.99 14.80 -18.49
CA LEU A 107 5.81 15.66 -18.64
C LEU A 107 4.94 15.44 -17.39
N SER A 108 4.92 16.40 -16.48
CA SER A 108 4.17 16.30 -15.22
C SER A 108 2.98 17.26 -15.19
N ALA A 109 1.78 16.72 -15.03
CA ALA A 109 0.54 17.49 -14.90
C ALA A 109 -0.02 17.39 -13.47
N ILE A 110 -0.33 18.54 -12.86
CA ILE A 110 -1.00 18.61 -11.56
C ILE A 110 -2.43 18.04 -11.66
N VAL A 111 -2.80 17.16 -10.73
CA VAL A 111 -4.17 16.62 -10.65
C VAL A 111 -5.08 17.61 -9.91
N PRO A 112 -6.22 18.03 -10.48
CA PRO A 112 -7.17 18.91 -9.79
C PRO A 112 -7.75 18.24 -8.53
N SER A 113 -7.83 19.01 -7.44
CA SER A 113 -8.20 18.50 -6.10
C SER A 113 -9.67 18.06 -5.93
N GLN A 114 -10.52 18.25 -6.95
CA GLN A 114 -11.91 17.76 -6.97
C GLN A 114 -12.15 16.62 -7.99
N SER A 115 -11.12 16.18 -8.71
CA SER A 115 -11.22 15.05 -9.65
C SER A 115 -10.87 13.73 -8.95
N ASP A 116 -11.56 12.63 -9.29
CA ASP A 116 -11.23 11.30 -8.75
C ASP A 116 -9.84 10.84 -9.24
N PRO A 117 -8.84 10.65 -8.34
CA PRO A 117 -7.48 10.26 -8.70
C PRO A 117 -7.35 9.02 -9.57
N ALA A 118 -8.30 8.07 -9.48
CA ALA A 118 -8.26 6.79 -10.19
C ALA A 118 -8.82 6.86 -11.62
N ARG A 119 -9.52 7.94 -12.00
CA ARG A 119 -10.22 8.08 -13.30
C ARG A 119 -9.50 8.94 -14.33
N LEU A 120 -8.36 9.51 -13.94
CA LEU A 120 -7.59 10.43 -14.76
C LEU A 120 -6.48 9.71 -15.51
N ASP A 121 -6.34 10.08 -16.78
CA ASP A 121 -5.31 9.62 -17.70
C ASP A 121 -4.62 10.84 -18.33
N LEU A 122 -3.33 10.74 -18.63
CA LEU A 122 -2.71 11.65 -19.60
C LEU A 122 -2.95 11.14 -21.02
N TYR A 123 -3.23 12.07 -21.93
CA TYR A 123 -3.25 11.81 -23.37
C TYR A 123 -2.39 12.86 -24.11
N ALA A 124 -1.83 12.45 -25.24
CA ALA A 124 -1.02 13.26 -26.12
C ALA A 124 -1.60 13.30 -27.55
N TRP A 125 -1.47 14.44 -28.24
CA TRP A 125 -1.80 14.55 -29.67
C TRP A 125 -0.54 14.33 -30.51
N ASP A 126 -0.56 13.34 -31.39
CA ASP A 126 0.57 13.02 -32.28
C ASP A 126 0.56 13.80 -33.61
N GLY A 127 -0.58 14.45 -33.92
CA GLY A 127 -0.87 15.10 -35.20
C GLY A 127 -2.14 14.59 -35.89
N ALA A 128 -2.61 13.39 -35.53
CA ALA A 128 -3.77 12.72 -36.12
C ALA A 128 -4.74 12.10 -35.08
N ALA A 129 -4.25 11.69 -33.91
CA ALA A 129 -5.06 11.08 -32.86
C ALA A 129 -4.60 11.52 -31.45
N TRP A 130 -5.55 11.45 -30.50
CA TRP A 130 -5.25 11.51 -29.07
C TRP A 130 -4.89 10.10 -28.59
N THR A 131 -3.61 9.89 -28.26
CA THR A 131 -3.09 8.61 -27.76
C THR A 131 -2.92 8.65 -26.25
N PHE A 132 -3.24 7.54 -25.58
CA PHE A 132 -2.99 7.39 -24.14
C PHE A 132 -1.49 7.48 -23.87
N LEU A 133 -1.13 8.24 -22.84
CA LEU A 133 0.26 8.51 -22.47
C LEU A 133 0.58 7.84 -21.11
N PRO A 134 1.35 6.74 -21.10
CA PRO A 134 1.71 6.05 -19.85
C PRO A 134 2.36 7.00 -18.84
N SER A 135 1.82 7.02 -17.64
CA SER A 135 2.15 8.00 -16.60
C SER A 135 1.98 7.44 -15.20
N GLU A 136 2.80 7.92 -14.28
CA GLU A 136 2.87 7.47 -12.89
C GLU A 136 2.41 8.57 -11.94
N ARG A 137 1.65 8.22 -10.91
CA ARG A 137 1.22 9.19 -9.89
C ARG A 137 2.38 9.50 -8.94
N ARG A 138 2.77 10.77 -8.86
CA ARG A 138 3.84 11.26 -7.96
C ARG A 138 3.45 12.60 -7.35
N GLY A 139 3.43 12.73 -6.02
CA GLY A 139 3.21 14.02 -5.34
C GLY A 139 1.96 14.81 -5.76
N GLY A 140 0.83 14.13 -6.05
CA GLY A 140 -0.39 14.79 -6.56
C GLY A 140 -0.36 15.15 -8.06
N GLN A 141 0.63 14.68 -8.80
CA GLN A 141 0.79 14.87 -10.24
C GLN A 141 0.70 13.53 -10.98
N LEU A 142 0.38 13.55 -12.28
CA LEU A 142 0.67 12.43 -13.20
C LEU A 142 1.91 12.78 -14.02
N VAL A 143 2.92 11.90 -13.98
CA VAL A 143 4.22 12.09 -14.63
C VAL A 143 4.39 11.07 -15.75
N ALA A 144 4.39 11.53 -17.00
CA ALA A 144 4.75 10.74 -18.16
C ALA A 144 6.23 10.88 -18.50
N THR A 145 6.82 9.83 -19.09
CA THR A 145 8.21 9.80 -19.54
C THR A 145 8.24 9.55 -21.04
N VAL A 146 8.81 10.47 -21.83
CA VAL A 146 8.81 10.41 -23.30
C VAL A 146 10.20 10.62 -23.90
N SER A 147 10.48 9.97 -25.02
CA SER A 147 11.65 10.22 -25.88
C SER A 147 11.37 11.22 -27.02
N LYS A 148 10.10 11.57 -27.22
CA LYS A 148 9.64 12.61 -28.16
C LYS A 148 8.55 13.43 -27.46
N VAL A 149 8.76 14.74 -27.35
CA VAL A 149 7.76 15.66 -26.81
C VAL A 149 6.58 15.76 -27.80
N PRO A 150 5.33 15.53 -27.36
CA PRO A 150 4.14 15.66 -28.20
C PRO A 150 3.75 17.13 -28.38
N GLY A 151 3.07 17.44 -29.50
CA GLY A 151 2.66 18.82 -29.80
C GLY A 151 1.55 19.35 -28.89
N TRP A 152 0.68 18.47 -28.38
CA TRP A 152 -0.29 18.80 -27.33
C TRP A 152 -0.37 17.70 -26.28
N VAL A 153 -0.67 18.11 -25.04
CA VAL A 153 -0.96 17.23 -23.88
C VAL A 153 -2.25 17.71 -23.20
N GLY A 154 -3.04 16.77 -22.68
CA GLY A 154 -4.15 17.04 -21.78
C GLY A 154 -4.28 15.98 -20.70
N LEU A 155 -4.84 16.39 -19.57
CA LEU A 155 -5.31 15.50 -18.50
C LEU A 155 -6.81 15.25 -18.73
N PHE A 156 -7.23 13.99 -18.80
CA PHE A 156 -8.59 13.63 -19.15
C PHE A 156 -9.20 12.65 -18.16
N GLU A 157 -10.50 12.80 -17.91
CA GLU A 157 -11.32 11.74 -17.37
C GLU A 157 -11.90 10.91 -18.52
N SER A 158 -11.48 9.66 -18.62
CA SER A 158 -11.99 8.71 -19.62
C SER A 158 -13.38 8.22 -19.22
N ALA A 159 -14.38 8.38 -20.10
CA ALA A 159 -15.75 7.95 -19.87
C ALA A 159 -15.86 6.43 -19.58
N PRO A 160 -16.86 5.97 -18.80
CA PRO A 160 -17.04 4.54 -18.54
C PRO A 160 -17.18 3.73 -19.85
N PRO A 161 -16.35 2.70 -20.08
CA PRO A 161 -16.45 1.88 -21.28
C PRO A 161 -17.66 0.94 -21.24
N LEU A 162 -17.95 0.34 -22.41
CA LEU A 162 -18.69 -0.92 -22.57
C LEU A 162 -18.22 -1.98 -21.54
N PRO A 163 -18.91 -2.33 -20.42
CA PRO A 163 -18.38 -3.35 -19.51
C PRO A 163 -18.53 -4.75 -20.14
N LEU A 164 -17.45 -5.25 -20.73
CA LEU A 164 -17.43 -6.59 -21.33
C LEU A 164 -17.15 -7.66 -20.27
N ALA A 165 -17.83 -8.79 -20.34
CA ALA A 165 -17.56 -9.95 -19.51
C ALA A 165 -17.18 -11.19 -20.33
N PHE A 166 -16.22 -11.96 -19.85
CA PHE A 166 -15.78 -13.22 -20.48
C PHE A 166 -15.73 -14.35 -19.46
N THR A 167 -15.75 -15.60 -19.92
CA THR A 167 -15.48 -16.79 -19.09
C THR A 167 -14.49 -17.72 -19.78
N THR A 168 -13.79 -18.56 -19.03
CA THR A 168 -13.09 -19.72 -19.59
C THR A 168 -14.08 -20.84 -19.95
N LEU A 169 -13.69 -21.67 -20.92
CA LEU A 169 -14.35 -22.93 -21.28
C LEU A 169 -13.25 -23.96 -21.60
N GLU A 170 -13.12 -25.00 -20.79
CA GLU A 170 -12.13 -26.07 -20.98
C GLU A 170 -12.74 -27.29 -21.71
N PRO A 171 -11.92 -28.14 -22.37
CA PRO A 171 -12.41 -29.33 -23.06
C PRO A 171 -13.26 -30.24 -22.18
N GLY A 172 -14.47 -30.57 -22.66
CA GLY A 172 -15.46 -31.36 -21.92
C GLY A 172 -16.51 -30.52 -21.15
N GLN A 173 -16.31 -29.21 -21.01
CA GLN A 173 -17.34 -28.30 -20.51
C GLN A 173 -18.25 -27.79 -21.65
N ALA A 174 -19.40 -27.24 -21.25
CA ALA A 174 -20.29 -26.46 -22.12
C ALA A 174 -20.88 -25.28 -21.33
N LEU A 175 -21.17 -24.17 -22.01
CA LEU A 175 -21.85 -23.02 -21.40
C LEU A 175 -23.29 -23.38 -21.00
N THR A 176 -23.69 -22.99 -19.80
CA THR A 176 -25.10 -22.99 -19.39
C THR A 176 -25.84 -21.84 -20.09
N ALA A 177 -27.17 -21.92 -20.23
CA ALA A 177 -27.97 -20.85 -20.82
C ALA A 177 -27.75 -19.50 -20.10
N ALA A 178 -27.79 -19.50 -18.77
CA ALA A 178 -27.52 -18.32 -17.95
C ALA A 178 -26.10 -17.76 -18.15
N ALA A 179 -25.07 -18.61 -18.26
CA ALA A 179 -23.71 -18.14 -18.55
C ALA A 179 -23.58 -17.59 -19.98
N SER A 180 -24.25 -18.21 -20.97
CA SER A 180 -24.29 -17.78 -22.37
C SER A 180 -24.96 -16.42 -22.56
N GLU A 181 -25.98 -16.10 -21.77
CA GLU A 181 -26.62 -14.76 -21.74
C GLU A 181 -25.78 -13.75 -20.94
N ALA A 182 -25.14 -14.22 -19.87
CA ALA A 182 -24.33 -13.37 -18.99
C ALA A 182 -23.02 -12.91 -19.64
N VAL A 183 -22.32 -13.69 -20.47
CA VAL A 183 -21.03 -13.25 -21.05
C VAL A 183 -21.16 -12.48 -22.37
N ASN A 184 -20.06 -11.90 -22.83
CA ASN A 184 -19.85 -11.35 -24.17
C ASN A 184 -18.93 -12.25 -25.02
N GLY A 185 -18.11 -13.10 -24.39
CA GLY A 185 -17.25 -14.05 -25.08
C GLY A 185 -16.74 -15.19 -24.20
N ALA A 186 -16.27 -16.25 -24.84
CA ALA A 186 -15.70 -17.44 -24.22
C ALA A 186 -14.22 -17.61 -24.62
N LEU A 187 -13.36 -17.80 -23.62
CA LEU A 187 -11.94 -18.08 -23.79
C LEU A 187 -11.75 -19.60 -23.79
N LEU A 188 -11.44 -20.18 -24.95
CA LEU A 188 -11.50 -21.63 -25.18
C LEU A 188 -10.14 -22.28 -24.88
N GLY A 189 -10.06 -23.05 -23.79
CA GLY A 189 -8.84 -23.75 -23.39
C GLY A 189 -8.52 -24.99 -24.24
N GLY A 190 -7.38 -25.62 -23.94
CA GLY A 190 -7.00 -26.92 -24.52
C GLY A 190 -6.00 -26.91 -25.66
N VAL A 191 -5.38 -25.77 -26.01
CA VAL A 191 -4.32 -25.68 -27.04
C VAL A 191 -2.99 -25.24 -26.44
N ILE A 192 -1.90 -25.91 -26.84
CA ILE A 192 -0.54 -25.75 -26.29
C ILE A 192 0.46 -25.70 -27.46
N PHE A 193 1.39 -24.74 -27.45
CA PHE A 193 2.45 -24.70 -28.46
C PHE A 193 3.54 -25.77 -28.20
N GLN A 194 4.21 -26.20 -29.26
CA GLN A 194 5.26 -27.21 -29.24
C GLN A 194 6.64 -26.59 -29.53
N ALA A 195 7.72 -27.25 -29.12
CA ALA A 195 9.09 -26.70 -29.20
C ALA A 195 9.61 -26.41 -30.63
N ASP A 196 8.94 -26.90 -31.67
CA ASP A 196 9.20 -26.59 -33.08
C ASP A 196 8.40 -25.38 -33.63
N GLY A 197 7.55 -24.79 -32.79
CA GLY A 197 6.63 -23.69 -33.12
C GLY A 197 5.22 -24.15 -33.53
N SER A 198 4.97 -25.44 -33.66
CA SER A 198 3.63 -25.96 -34.00
C SER A 198 2.63 -25.84 -32.83
N LEU A 199 1.36 -26.14 -33.08
CA LEU A 199 0.29 -26.14 -32.08
C LEU A 199 -0.29 -27.56 -31.94
N ALA A 200 -0.61 -27.97 -30.72
CA ALA A 200 -1.26 -29.24 -30.42
C ALA A 200 -2.37 -29.07 -29.38
N GLY A 201 -3.21 -30.10 -29.23
CA GLY A 201 -4.33 -30.12 -28.30
C GLY A 201 -5.69 -30.16 -29.01
N GLN A 202 -6.76 -29.89 -28.25
CA GLN A 202 -8.14 -29.92 -28.73
C GLN A 202 -8.97 -28.89 -27.97
N LEU A 203 -9.76 -28.09 -28.70
CA LEU A 203 -10.69 -27.12 -28.13
C LEU A 203 -11.96 -27.79 -27.56
N PRO A 204 -12.67 -27.16 -26.60
CA PRO A 204 -14.03 -27.52 -26.27
C PRO A 204 -14.97 -27.42 -27.48
N ALA A 205 -16.06 -28.19 -27.45
CA ALA A 205 -17.12 -28.08 -28.45
C ALA A 205 -18.01 -26.87 -28.14
N THR A 206 -18.20 -25.98 -29.12
CA THR A 206 -19.18 -24.89 -29.08
C THR A 206 -20.40 -25.21 -29.94
N PRO A 207 -21.61 -24.75 -29.58
CA PRO A 207 -22.75 -24.76 -30.50
C PRO A 207 -22.43 -23.95 -31.77
N PRO A 208 -22.99 -24.31 -32.95
CA PRO A 208 -22.76 -23.54 -34.19
C PRO A 208 -23.48 -22.19 -34.16
N ASP A 209 -24.62 -22.09 -33.48
CA ASP A 209 -25.37 -20.86 -33.28
C ASP A 209 -25.10 -20.34 -31.85
N HIS A 210 -24.27 -19.28 -31.73
CA HIS A 210 -23.89 -18.67 -30.46
C HIS A 210 -23.93 -17.13 -30.54
N ALA A 211 -24.23 -16.47 -29.42
CA ALA A 211 -24.37 -15.01 -29.32
C ALA A 211 -23.17 -14.31 -28.65
N TYR A 212 -22.12 -15.06 -28.33
CA TYR A 212 -20.90 -14.63 -27.64
C TYR A 212 -19.67 -14.90 -28.52
N ALA A 213 -18.66 -14.05 -28.42
CA ALA A 213 -17.42 -14.16 -29.21
C ALA A 213 -16.52 -15.33 -28.75
N LEU A 214 -15.72 -15.90 -29.66
CA LEU A 214 -14.84 -17.05 -29.39
C LEU A 214 -13.35 -16.68 -29.49
N TYR A 215 -12.58 -17.01 -28.45
CA TYR A 215 -11.13 -16.77 -28.37
C TYR A 215 -10.39 -18.01 -27.90
N PRO A 216 -9.78 -18.82 -28.78
CA PRO A 216 -8.86 -19.89 -28.38
C PRO A 216 -7.71 -19.38 -27.50
N ILE A 217 -7.41 -20.11 -26.43
CA ILE A 217 -6.26 -19.86 -25.55
C ILE A 217 -5.14 -20.80 -25.97
N VAL A 218 -4.01 -20.24 -26.42
CA VAL A 218 -2.78 -21.00 -26.62
C VAL A 218 -1.88 -20.83 -25.41
N ARG A 219 -1.47 -21.95 -24.83
CA ARG A 219 -0.71 -22.04 -23.57
C ARG A 219 0.74 -22.51 -23.81
N ASN A 220 1.60 -22.23 -22.83
CA ASN A 220 2.93 -22.85 -22.71
C ASN A 220 3.01 -23.86 -21.55
N TYR A 221 1.85 -24.28 -21.02
CA TYR A 221 1.75 -25.07 -19.80
C TYR A 221 0.62 -26.09 -19.86
N ASP A 222 0.75 -27.17 -19.10
CA ASP A 222 -0.26 -28.21 -18.93
C ASP A 222 -0.23 -28.77 -17.49
N ALA A 223 -0.77 -29.98 -17.28
CA ALA A 223 -0.78 -30.65 -15.98
C ALA A 223 0.62 -31.00 -15.42
N SER A 224 1.68 -30.94 -16.24
CA SER A 224 3.08 -31.10 -15.82
C SER A 224 3.75 -29.80 -15.37
N GLY A 225 3.11 -28.65 -15.62
CA GLY A 225 3.61 -27.32 -15.26
C GLY A 225 3.92 -26.42 -16.46
N VAL A 226 4.71 -25.36 -16.23
CA VAL A 226 5.01 -24.30 -17.21
C VAL A 226 6.31 -24.60 -17.96
N ASN A 227 6.23 -24.75 -19.28
CA ASN A 227 7.39 -25.03 -20.13
C ASN A 227 8.12 -23.74 -20.53
N VAL A 228 8.82 -23.15 -19.56
CA VAL A 228 9.68 -21.97 -19.76
C VAL A 228 10.79 -22.26 -20.77
N GLY A 229 11.35 -23.47 -20.78
CA GLY A 229 12.43 -23.86 -21.70
C GLY A 229 12.03 -23.79 -23.18
N ALA A 230 10.86 -24.33 -23.53
CA ALA A 230 10.34 -24.24 -24.90
C ALA A 230 10.00 -22.79 -25.29
N LEU A 231 9.48 -21.98 -24.37
CA LEU A 231 9.20 -20.56 -24.60
C LEU A 231 10.48 -19.76 -24.84
N SER A 232 11.53 -20.02 -24.06
CA SER A 232 12.85 -19.40 -24.27
C SER A 232 13.49 -19.81 -25.59
N GLY A 233 13.38 -21.09 -25.99
CA GLY A 233 13.86 -21.55 -27.30
C GLY A 233 13.13 -20.87 -28.46
N LEU A 234 11.80 -20.84 -28.39
CA LEU A 234 10.92 -20.21 -29.38
C LEU A 234 11.17 -18.71 -29.53
N LEU A 235 11.37 -17.98 -28.42
CA LEU A 235 11.59 -16.53 -28.48
C LEU A 235 12.99 -16.18 -28.99
N ASN A 236 14.01 -17.01 -28.74
CA ASN A 236 15.37 -16.78 -29.24
C ASN A 236 15.52 -17.15 -30.72
N ASP A 237 15.08 -18.34 -31.13
CA ASP A 237 15.27 -18.83 -32.50
C ASP A 237 14.32 -18.13 -33.49
N SER A 238 14.88 -17.45 -34.50
CA SER A 238 14.11 -16.68 -35.49
C SER A 238 13.29 -17.54 -36.46
N ILE A 239 13.68 -18.79 -36.69
CA ILE A 239 12.95 -19.73 -37.56
C ILE A 239 11.77 -20.32 -36.78
N VAL A 240 11.99 -20.77 -35.53
CA VAL A 240 10.92 -21.27 -34.65
C VAL A 240 9.89 -20.17 -34.37
N ARG A 241 10.34 -18.94 -34.09
CA ARG A 241 9.45 -17.77 -33.90
C ARG A 241 8.60 -17.47 -35.14
N ALA A 242 9.19 -17.53 -36.34
CA ALA A 242 8.48 -17.30 -37.60
C ALA A 242 7.47 -18.41 -37.92
N ASN A 243 7.87 -19.68 -37.76
CA ASN A 243 6.98 -20.84 -37.88
C ASN A 243 5.78 -20.70 -36.93
N HIS A 244 6.03 -20.27 -35.70
CA HIS A 244 5.01 -20.16 -34.68
C HIS A 244 4.04 -19.00 -34.90
N LEU A 245 4.52 -17.83 -35.33
CA LEU A 245 3.67 -16.73 -35.78
C LEU A 245 2.72 -17.19 -36.89
N GLN A 246 3.23 -17.91 -37.89
CA GLN A 246 2.42 -18.45 -38.98
C GLN A 246 1.45 -19.53 -38.50
N ALA A 247 1.83 -20.37 -37.54
CA ALA A 247 0.96 -21.40 -36.95
C ALA A 247 -0.22 -20.76 -36.20
N LEU A 248 0.03 -19.73 -35.39
CA LEU A 248 -1.01 -18.97 -34.68
C LEU A 248 -1.95 -18.24 -35.64
N ALA A 249 -1.41 -17.52 -36.64
CA ALA A 249 -2.22 -16.80 -37.61
C ALA A 249 -3.09 -17.74 -38.46
N SER A 250 -2.53 -18.87 -38.91
CA SER A 250 -3.28 -19.90 -39.65
C SER A 250 -4.33 -20.59 -38.77
N PHE A 251 -4.03 -20.82 -37.48
CA PHE A 251 -4.97 -21.43 -36.54
C PHE A 251 -6.16 -20.51 -36.24
N ALA A 252 -5.91 -19.21 -36.02
CA ALA A 252 -6.96 -18.21 -35.87
C ALA A 252 -7.83 -18.12 -37.13
N ALA A 253 -7.24 -18.18 -38.32
CA ALA A 253 -7.95 -18.22 -39.60
C ALA A 253 -8.78 -19.51 -39.85
N SER A 254 -8.45 -20.61 -39.16
CA SER A 254 -9.02 -21.94 -39.46
C SER A 254 -10.41 -22.20 -38.88
N GLY A 255 -10.85 -21.36 -37.94
CA GLY A 255 -12.20 -21.42 -37.37
C GLY A 255 -12.86 -20.04 -37.30
N SER A 256 -14.15 -20.02 -36.98
CA SER A 256 -14.93 -18.79 -36.79
C SER A 256 -14.63 -18.16 -35.43
N TYR A 257 -13.38 -17.72 -35.22
CA TYR A 257 -12.91 -17.09 -33.98
C TYR A 257 -12.82 -15.57 -34.14
N ASP A 258 -13.18 -14.83 -33.10
CA ASP A 258 -13.10 -13.37 -33.04
C ASP A 258 -11.68 -12.89 -32.66
N GLY A 259 -10.80 -13.81 -32.25
CA GLY A 259 -9.43 -13.51 -31.86
C GLY A 259 -8.67 -14.69 -31.27
N LEU A 260 -7.52 -14.39 -30.67
CA LEU A 260 -6.67 -15.32 -29.94
C LEU A 260 -6.36 -14.80 -28.54
N VAL A 261 -6.13 -15.71 -27.58
CA VAL A 261 -5.49 -15.42 -26.30
C VAL A 261 -4.12 -16.11 -26.24
N LEU A 262 -3.07 -15.36 -25.92
CA LEU A 262 -1.79 -15.93 -25.50
C LEU A 262 -1.74 -16.03 -23.98
N ASP A 263 -1.50 -17.22 -23.44
CA ASP A 263 -1.26 -17.46 -22.01
C ASP A 263 0.10 -18.13 -21.82
N TYR A 264 1.15 -17.33 -22.08
CA TYR A 264 2.56 -17.76 -22.05
C TYR A 264 3.19 -17.28 -20.75
N ARG A 265 3.27 -18.19 -19.78
CA ARG A 265 3.66 -17.94 -18.39
C ARG A 265 5.16 -18.06 -18.21
N GLY A 266 5.72 -17.24 -17.31
CA GLY A 266 7.14 -17.27 -16.97
C GLY A 266 8.08 -16.80 -18.09
N VAL A 267 7.69 -15.74 -18.83
CA VAL A 267 8.59 -15.08 -19.78
C VAL A 267 9.84 -14.55 -19.03
N PRO A 268 11.07 -14.98 -19.38
CA PRO A 268 12.29 -14.46 -18.77
C PRO A 268 12.51 -12.96 -19.02
N GLU A 269 13.17 -12.28 -18.10
CA GLU A 269 13.37 -10.82 -18.16
C GLU A 269 14.30 -10.39 -19.31
N ASP A 270 15.31 -11.19 -19.64
CA ASP A 270 16.17 -10.99 -20.81
C ASP A 270 15.41 -11.15 -22.15
N LEU A 271 14.29 -11.89 -22.14
CA LEU A 271 13.43 -12.12 -23.30
C LEU A 271 12.24 -11.16 -23.38
N ARG A 272 12.20 -10.13 -22.52
CA ARG A 272 11.16 -9.09 -22.49
C ARG A 272 10.92 -8.41 -23.84
N LEU A 273 11.98 -7.95 -24.49
CA LEU A 273 11.90 -7.29 -25.80
C LEU A 273 11.54 -8.30 -26.92
N PRO A 274 12.19 -9.47 -27.05
CA PRO A 274 11.74 -10.54 -27.96
C PRO A 274 10.26 -10.90 -27.84
N TYR A 275 9.71 -10.99 -26.62
CA TYR A 275 8.30 -11.30 -26.39
C TYR A 275 7.38 -10.15 -26.82
N ALA A 276 7.71 -8.91 -26.48
CA ALA A 276 6.93 -7.74 -26.90
C ALA A 276 6.89 -7.58 -28.43
N LEU A 277 8.01 -7.83 -29.13
CA LEU A 277 8.06 -7.83 -30.59
C LEU A 277 7.25 -8.98 -31.21
N PHE A 278 7.34 -10.19 -30.65
CA PHE A 278 6.53 -11.33 -31.07
C PHE A 278 5.02 -11.05 -30.96
N VAL A 279 4.57 -10.43 -29.87
CA VAL A 279 3.16 -10.04 -29.67
C VAL A 279 2.74 -8.95 -30.66
N ASN A 280 3.61 -7.98 -30.97
CA ASN A 280 3.37 -6.98 -32.01
C ASN A 280 3.17 -7.62 -33.39
N ASP A 281 4.07 -8.53 -33.78
CA ASP A 281 4.06 -9.16 -35.10
C ASP A 281 2.86 -10.11 -35.29
N LEU A 282 2.37 -10.69 -34.19
CA LEU A 282 1.11 -11.44 -34.17
C LEU A 282 -0.12 -10.51 -34.26
N ALA A 283 -0.15 -9.41 -33.49
CA ALA A 283 -1.25 -8.44 -33.50
C ALA A 283 -1.50 -7.92 -34.93
N ILE A 284 -0.44 -7.53 -35.64
CA ILE A 284 -0.51 -7.07 -37.04
C ILE A 284 -1.16 -8.13 -37.95
N GLN A 285 -0.83 -9.42 -37.78
CA GLN A 285 -1.38 -10.51 -38.58
C GLN A 285 -2.85 -10.84 -38.25
N LEU A 286 -3.27 -10.67 -37.00
CA LEU A 286 -4.67 -10.88 -36.59
C LEU A 286 -5.54 -9.67 -36.95
N HIS A 287 -5.06 -8.44 -36.76
CA HIS A 287 -5.75 -7.21 -37.15
C HIS A 287 -5.97 -7.13 -38.67
N ALA A 288 -5.01 -7.61 -39.48
CA ALA A 288 -5.19 -7.76 -40.93
C ALA A 288 -6.35 -8.71 -41.31
N GLN A 289 -6.71 -9.63 -40.42
CA GLN A 289 -7.82 -10.57 -40.54
C GLN A 289 -9.09 -10.11 -39.78
N LYS A 290 -9.05 -8.93 -39.15
CA LYS A 290 -10.07 -8.38 -38.23
C LYS A 290 -10.29 -9.20 -36.95
N GLN A 291 -9.31 -10.01 -36.58
CA GLN A 291 -9.30 -10.78 -35.34
C GLN A 291 -8.52 -10.02 -34.25
N ALA A 292 -8.98 -10.07 -33.01
CA ALA A 292 -8.34 -9.40 -31.89
C ALA A 292 -7.25 -10.27 -31.22
N LEU A 293 -6.28 -9.63 -30.57
CA LEU A 293 -5.28 -10.31 -29.74
C LEU A 293 -5.44 -9.93 -28.27
N PHE A 294 -5.67 -10.93 -27.42
CA PHE A 294 -5.62 -10.80 -25.97
C PHE A 294 -4.33 -11.46 -25.44
N VAL A 295 -3.71 -10.88 -24.42
CA VAL A 295 -2.53 -11.44 -23.74
C VAL A 295 -2.82 -11.58 -22.26
N MET A 296 -2.71 -12.80 -21.74
CA MET A 296 -2.67 -13.06 -20.30
C MET A 296 -1.28 -12.68 -19.79
N VAL A 297 -1.22 -11.72 -18.89
CA VAL A 297 0.01 -11.37 -18.17
C VAL A 297 0.05 -12.12 -16.83
N THR A 298 1.25 -12.47 -16.37
CA THR A 298 1.40 -12.94 -14.98
C THR A 298 1.11 -11.75 -14.05
N PRO A 299 0.44 -11.94 -12.89
CA PRO A 299 0.29 -10.86 -11.90
C PRO A 299 1.68 -10.31 -11.58
N PRO A 300 1.92 -8.99 -11.73
CA PRO A 300 3.25 -8.45 -11.56
C PRO A 300 3.54 -8.45 -10.06
N LEU A 301 4.69 -8.99 -9.68
CA LEU A 301 5.07 -9.02 -8.27
C LEU A 301 5.21 -7.57 -7.81
N PRO A 302 4.65 -7.20 -6.65
CA PRO A 302 4.95 -5.89 -6.08
C PRO A 302 6.45 -5.82 -5.81
N VAL A 303 7.06 -4.66 -6.05
CA VAL A 303 8.36 -4.37 -5.45
C VAL A 303 8.13 -4.38 -3.94
N ALA A 304 8.90 -5.17 -3.19
CA ALA A 304 8.77 -5.26 -1.75
C ALA A 304 9.32 -3.99 -1.08
N GLY A 305 8.53 -2.91 -1.11
CA GLY A 305 8.66 -1.83 -0.14
C GLY A 305 8.15 -2.31 1.22
N ALA A 306 8.99 -2.24 2.24
CA ALA A 306 8.61 -2.50 3.64
C ALA A 306 7.75 -1.36 4.25
N SER A 307 7.20 -0.47 3.43
CA SER A 307 6.01 0.34 3.74
C SER A 307 4.69 -0.45 3.69
N GLY A 308 4.67 -1.65 3.07
CA GLY A 308 3.44 -2.43 2.86
C GLY A 308 2.47 -1.85 1.81
N VAL A 309 2.82 -0.71 1.20
CA VAL A 309 2.00 -0.05 0.16
C VAL A 309 2.49 -0.49 -1.22
N TRP A 310 1.60 -1.08 -2.01
CA TRP A 310 1.93 -1.60 -3.35
C TRP A 310 1.85 -0.50 -4.42
N ASP A 311 2.84 0.40 -4.50
CA ASP A 311 2.91 1.48 -5.48
C ASP A 311 3.73 1.13 -6.74
N HIS A 312 4.73 0.26 -6.60
CA HIS A 312 5.63 -0.20 -7.66
C HIS A 312 5.53 -1.72 -7.89
N PHE A 313 5.59 -2.15 -9.16
CA PHE A 313 5.38 -3.55 -9.56
C PHE A 313 6.40 -4.00 -10.62
N VAL A 314 7.01 -5.17 -10.40
CA VAL A 314 7.90 -5.86 -11.34
C VAL A 314 7.10 -6.75 -12.28
N THR A 315 7.21 -6.46 -13.57
CA THR A 315 6.51 -7.17 -14.64
C THR A 315 7.33 -8.29 -15.30
N ALA A 316 8.54 -8.58 -14.80
CA ALA A 316 9.46 -9.57 -15.36
C ALA A 316 9.60 -9.43 -16.90
N GLY A 317 9.46 -10.52 -17.66
CA GLY A 317 9.48 -10.53 -19.12
C GLY A 317 8.26 -9.90 -19.82
N TYR A 318 7.26 -9.38 -19.11
CA TYR A 318 6.09 -8.73 -19.72
C TYR A 318 6.30 -7.23 -19.84
N ASP A 319 6.56 -6.69 -21.05
CA ASP A 319 6.53 -5.23 -21.21
C ASP A 319 5.09 -4.72 -21.36
N TRP A 320 4.45 -4.36 -20.25
CA TRP A 320 3.05 -3.96 -20.24
C TRP A 320 2.76 -2.77 -21.16
N ARG A 321 3.69 -1.80 -21.30
CA ARG A 321 3.49 -0.62 -22.16
C ARG A 321 3.50 -1.01 -23.64
N ALA A 322 4.44 -1.86 -24.07
CA ALA A 322 4.50 -2.37 -25.43
C ALA A 322 3.35 -3.37 -25.72
N LEU A 323 3.16 -4.38 -24.87
CA LEU A 323 2.09 -5.37 -25.00
C LEU A 323 0.70 -4.70 -25.05
N GLY A 324 0.45 -3.73 -24.16
CA GLY A 324 -0.79 -2.96 -24.11
C GLY A 324 -0.96 -1.97 -25.28
N THR A 325 0.09 -1.67 -26.03
CA THR A 325 0.04 -0.89 -27.29
C THR A 325 -0.32 -1.78 -28.48
N SER A 326 0.18 -3.01 -28.52
CA SER A 326 -0.10 -3.97 -29.61
C SER A 326 -1.42 -4.74 -29.46
N ALA A 327 -1.76 -5.19 -28.24
CA ALA A 327 -2.90 -6.06 -27.98
C ALA A 327 -4.21 -5.29 -27.71
N ASP A 328 -5.34 -5.91 -28.06
CA ASP A 328 -6.71 -5.44 -27.77
C ASP A 328 -7.12 -5.70 -26.31
N ALA A 329 -6.43 -6.62 -25.64
CA ALA A 329 -6.53 -6.83 -24.21
C ALA A 329 -5.21 -7.20 -23.56
N LEU A 330 -4.96 -6.65 -22.37
CA LEU A 330 -4.23 -7.36 -21.33
C LEU A 330 -5.23 -7.95 -20.34
N LEU A 331 -5.18 -9.26 -20.16
CA LEU A 331 -5.94 -9.99 -19.15
C LEU A 331 -5.07 -10.09 -17.90
N ILE A 332 -5.47 -9.44 -16.81
CA ILE A 332 -4.71 -9.35 -15.56
C ILE A 332 -5.36 -10.23 -14.49
N PRO A 333 -4.76 -11.37 -14.12
CA PRO A 333 -5.15 -12.08 -12.90
C PRO A 333 -4.76 -11.26 -11.67
N VAL A 334 -5.65 -11.26 -10.68
CA VAL A 334 -5.34 -10.84 -9.32
C VAL A 334 -4.96 -12.05 -8.46
N SER A 335 -4.46 -11.80 -7.25
CA SER A 335 -4.16 -12.87 -6.29
C SER A 335 -5.42 -13.70 -5.98
N ASN A 336 -5.22 -15.00 -5.71
CA ASN A 336 -6.26 -15.84 -5.11
C ASN A 336 -6.60 -15.42 -3.67
N ASP A 337 -5.74 -14.64 -3.02
CA ASP A 337 -5.96 -14.04 -1.71
C ASP A 337 -7.27 -13.21 -1.70
N PRO A 338 -8.30 -13.62 -0.95
CA PRO A 338 -9.56 -12.87 -0.89
C PRO A 338 -9.38 -11.47 -0.30
N THR A 339 -8.39 -11.28 0.58
CA THR A 339 -8.10 -10.00 1.25
C THR A 339 -7.36 -9.01 0.35
N ALA A 340 -6.99 -9.40 -0.88
CA ALA A 340 -6.44 -8.50 -1.89
C ALA A 340 -7.44 -7.43 -2.37
N PHE A 341 -8.75 -7.60 -2.13
CA PHE A 341 -9.78 -6.61 -2.46
C PHE A 341 -9.98 -5.59 -1.33
N GLY A 342 -10.95 -4.67 -1.50
CA GLY A 342 -11.38 -3.77 -0.42
C GLY A 342 -10.35 -2.70 -0.02
N GLY A 343 -9.45 -2.31 -0.93
CA GLY A 343 -8.29 -1.47 -0.65
C GLY A 343 -6.95 -2.20 -0.60
N GLY A 344 -6.95 -3.55 -0.66
CA GLY A 344 -5.74 -4.38 -0.68
C GLY A 344 -4.97 -4.38 -2.02
N TYR A 345 -4.16 -5.43 -2.21
CA TYR A 345 -3.27 -5.60 -3.37
C TYR A 345 -3.93 -5.37 -4.74
N ALA A 346 -5.18 -5.79 -4.95
CA ALA A 346 -5.87 -5.64 -6.22
C ALA A 346 -6.21 -4.17 -6.55
N ASP A 347 -6.59 -3.37 -5.54
CA ASP A 347 -6.83 -1.92 -5.69
C ASP A 347 -5.53 -1.17 -6.03
N ALA A 348 -4.45 -1.52 -5.34
CA ALA A 348 -3.15 -0.93 -5.55
C ALA A 348 -2.56 -1.30 -6.93
N LEU A 349 -2.68 -2.59 -7.32
CA LEU A 349 -2.34 -3.09 -8.65
C LEU A 349 -3.12 -2.38 -9.75
N MET A 350 -4.44 -2.19 -9.60
CA MET A 350 -5.23 -1.46 -10.59
C MET A 350 -4.85 0.02 -10.66
N THR A 351 -4.51 0.65 -9.52
CA THR A 351 -4.03 2.04 -9.45
C THR A 351 -2.74 2.24 -10.25
N TRP A 352 -1.79 1.31 -10.16
CA TRP A 352 -0.57 1.32 -10.97
C TRP A 352 -0.83 0.93 -12.44
N ALA A 353 -1.68 -0.07 -12.68
CA ALA A 353 -1.92 -0.65 -14.00
C ALA A 353 -2.53 0.35 -15.00
N VAL A 354 -3.51 1.15 -14.57
CA VAL A 354 -4.11 2.19 -15.44
C VAL A 354 -3.13 3.30 -15.81
N GLY A 355 -2.03 3.46 -15.07
CA GLY A 355 -0.91 4.33 -15.44
C GLY A 355 0.01 3.72 -16.50
N GLN A 356 0.06 2.39 -16.62
CA GLN A 356 0.91 1.71 -17.61
C GLN A 356 0.21 1.51 -18.96
N VAL A 357 -1.07 1.19 -18.93
CA VAL A 357 -1.85 0.77 -20.10
C VAL A 357 -3.23 1.39 -20.04
N ASN A 358 -3.73 1.83 -21.20
CA ASN A 358 -5.05 2.41 -21.29
C ASN A 358 -6.11 1.49 -20.67
N ARG A 359 -6.87 2.03 -19.69
CA ARG A 359 -7.89 1.29 -18.94
C ARG A 359 -8.88 0.51 -19.81
N GLY A 360 -9.24 1.02 -20.99
CA GLY A 360 -10.14 0.34 -21.94
C GLY A 360 -9.57 -0.94 -22.58
N ARG A 361 -8.26 -1.18 -22.47
CA ARG A 361 -7.60 -2.44 -22.88
C ARG A 361 -7.36 -3.40 -21.71
N LEU A 362 -7.47 -2.95 -20.47
CA LEU A 362 -7.31 -3.80 -19.30
C LEU A 362 -8.60 -4.60 -19.03
N ARG A 363 -8.44 -5.90 -18.71
CA ARG A 363 -9.53 -6.77 -18.27
C ARG A 363 -9.11 -7.53 -17.01
N LEU A 364 -9.93 -7.45 -15.98
CA LEU A 364 -9.66 -8.02 -14.65
C LEU A 364 -10.07 -9.50 -14.61
N VAL A 365 -9.15 -10.41 -14.29
CA VAL A 365 -9.38 -11.87 -14.28
C VAL A 365 -9.52 -12.36 -12.84
N ILE A 366 -10.67 -12.95 -12.51
CA ILE A 366 -11.09 -13.39 -11.17
C ILE A 366 -11.71 -14.79 -11.28
N SER A 367 -11.51 -15.68 -10.31
CA SER A 367 -12.18 -16.99 -10.28
C SER A 367 -13.57 -16.92 -9.63
N ALA A 368 -14.52 -17.72 -10.15
CA ALA A 368 -15.82 -17.97 -9.53
C ALA A 368 -15.76 -18.88 -8.27
N LEU A 369 -14.60 -19.50 -8.01
CA LEU A 369 -14.42 -20.51 -6.97
C LEU A 369 -14.32 -19.90 -5.56
N SER A 370 -14.59 -20.72 -4.54
CA SER A 370 -14.28 -20.41 -3.15
C SER A 370 -12.78 -20.54 -2.90
N VAL A 371 -12.27 -19.97 -1.80
CA VAL A 371 -10.83 -19.98 -1.50
C VAL A 371 -10.58 -20.60 -0.13
N ASP A 372 -9.62 -21.52 -0.08
CA ASP A 372 -9.11 -22.18 1.11
C ASP A 372 -7.66 -21.73 1.34
N GLY A 373 -7.43 -21.02 2.44
CA GLY A 373 -6.15 -20.42 2.80
C GLY A 373 -5.51 -21.10 4.01
N SER A 374 -4.24 -21.46 3.87
CA SER A 374 -3.42 -22.03 4.94
C SER A 374 -1.99 -21.46 4.92
N GLN A 375 -1.54 -20.99 6.08
CA GLN A 375 -0.27 -20.27 6.34
C GLN A 375 -0.01 -19.05 5.43
N SER A 376 0.41 -19.28 4.19
CA SER A 376 0.77 -18.28 3.18
C SER A 376 0.30 -18.65 1.77
N SER A 377 -0.60 -19.65 1.66
CA SER A 377 -1.10 -20.18 0.39
C SER A 377 -2.62 -20.03 0.29
N PHE A 378 -3.12 -19.77 -0.92
CA PHE A 378 -4.55 -19.58 -1.22
C PHE A 378 -4.97 -20.49 -2.38
N ALA A 379 -5.59 -21.62 -2.04
CA ALA A 379 -6.05 -22.63 -2.98
C ALA A 379 -7.50 -22.37 -3.41
N LEU A 380 -7.77 -22.39 -4.72
CA LEU A 380 -9.13 -22.36 -5.24
C LEU A 380 -9.81 -23.71 -4.96
N ARG A 381 -11.07 -23.67 -4.50
CA ARG A 381 -11.91 -24.84 -4.20
C ARG A 381 -13.24 -24.73 -4.93
N ASP A 382 -13.69 -25.84 -5.52
CA ASP A 382 -15.08 -25.96 -5.92
C ASP A 382 -15.99 -25.83 -4.70
N TYR A 383 -17.24 -25.46 -4.95
CA TYR A 383 -18.18 -25.10 -3.91
C TYR A 383 -18.56 -26.30 -3.00
N VAL A 384 -18.49 -27.53 -3.51
CA VAL A 384 -18.81 -28.74 -2.72
C VAL A 384 -17.64 -29.06 -1.80
N SER A 385 -16.40 -29.04 -2.31
CA SER A 385 -15.19 -29.18 -1.50
C SER A 385 -15.07 -28.07 -0.44
N ALA A 386 -15.48 -26.84 -0.77
CA ALA A 386 -15.49 -25.71 0.16
C ALA A 386 -16.55 -25.81 1.26
N LEU A 387 -17.55 -26.69 1.12
CA LEU A 387 -18.55 -26.97 2.17
C LEU A 387 -18.32 -28.29 2.92
N ALA A 388 -17.51 -29.21 2.40
CA ALA A 388 -17.24 -30.49 3.03
C ALA A 388 -16.76 -30.39 4.50
N PRO A 389 -15.96 -29.39 4.93
CA PRO A 389 -15.60 -29.20 6.34
C PRO A 389 -16.75 -28.83 7.29
N PHE A 390 -17.95 -28.47 6.82
CA PHE A 390 -19.13 -28.39 7.69
C PHE A 390 -19.71 -29.78 8.02
N GLY A 391 -19.47 -30.80 7.19
CA GLY A 391 -20.08 -32.12 7.36
C GLY A 391 -21.60 -32.07 7.27
N SER A 392 -22.30 -32.80 8.15
CA SER A 392 -23.77 -32.82 8.21
C SER A 392 -24.32 -32.74 9.63
N ALA A 393 -25.57 -32.29 9.78
CA ALA A 393 -26.26 -32.26 11.06
C ALA A 393 -26.49 -33.68 11.62
N GLN A 394 -26.06 -33.90 12.87
CA GLN A 394 -26.14 -35.16 13.60
C GLN A 394 -26.49 -34.93 15.08
N ALA A 395 -26.95 -35.97 15.79
CA ALA A 395 -27.09 -35.93 17.24
C ALA A 395 -25.71 -35.95 17.93
N ALA A 396 -25.49 -35.09 18.93
CA ALA A 396 -24.19 -34.97 19.60
C ALA A 396 -23.88 -36.12 20.59
N ASN A 397 -24.89 -36.93 20.92
CA ASN A 397 -24.79 -38.19 21.66
C ASN A 397 -25.98 -39.09 21.26
N PRO A 398 -25.87 -40.42 21.33
CA PRO A 398 -27.06 -41.26 21.44
C PRO A 398 -27.81 -40.88 22.73
N LEU A 399 -29.13 -40.64 22.64
CA LEU A 399 -29.93 -40.22 23.79
C LEU A 399 -29.82 -41.27 24.92
N GLN A 400 -29.29 -40.85 26.09
CA GLN A 400 -29.06 -41.74 27.22
C GLN A 400 -30.39 -42.32 27.72
N GLY A 401 -30.57 -43.63 27.55
CA GLY A 401 -31.77 -44.36 27.96
C GLY A 401 -32.12 -45.58 27.08
N ALA A 402 -31.59 -45.65 25.84
CA ALA A 402 -31.85 -46.78 24.95
C ALA A 402 -31.02 -48.03 25.32
N ALA A 403 -31.70 -49.17 25.50
CA ALA A 403 -31.09 -50.48 25.35
C ALA A 403 -30.83 -50.77 23.84
N PRO A 404 -29.93 -51.72 23.47
CA PRO A 404 -29.42 -51.85 22.09
C PRO A 404 -30.42 -52.14 20.95
N GLU A 405 -31.72 -52.29 21.24
CA GLU A 405 -32.77 -52.59 20.25
C GLU A 405 -33.94 -51.57 20.29
N ALA A 406 -33.82 -50.48 21.04
CA ALA A 406 -34.84 -49.43 21.12
C ALA A 406 -34.46 -48.18 20.32
N THR A 407 -35.38 -47.68 19.49
CA THR A 407 -35.24 -46.38 18.83
C THR A 407 -35.09 -45.27 19.88
N SER A 408 -34.07 -44.42 19.73
CA SER A 408 -33.72 -43.39 20.70
C SER A 408 -34.75 -42.25 20.68
N ALA A 409 -35.81 -42.38 21.48
CA ALA A 409 -36.83 -41.34 21.65
C ALA A 409 -36.48 -40.41 22.82
N ALA A 410 -36.71 -39.10 22.64
CA ALA A 410 -36.56 -38.10 23.70
C ALA A 410 -37.89 -37.89 24.43
N TYR A 411 -37.87 -37.18 25.56
CA TYR A 411 -39.06 -36.84 26.35
C TYR A 411 -39.35 -35.33 26.32
N PRO A 412 -40.62 -34.88 26.48
CA PRO A 412 -40.95 -33.47 26.63
C PRO A 412 -40.18 -32.83 27.79
N GLY A 413 -39.60 -31.66 27.56
CA GLY A 413 -38.71 -30.99 28.52
C GLY A 413 -37.28 -31.54 28.56
N GLN A 414 -36.94 -32.60 27.83
CA GLN A 414 -35.55 -33.07 27.66
C GLN A 414 -34.83 -32.21 26.62
N ALA A 415 -33.56 -31.90 26.90
CA ALA A 415 -32.66 -31.27 25.94
C ALA A 415 -32.24 -32.27 24.84
N ILE A 416 -32.49 -31.90 23.59
CA ILE A 416 -32.07 -32.59 22.37
C ILE A 416 -30.88 -31.79 21.81
N THR A 417 -29.69 -32.38 21.86
CA THR A 417 -28.45 -31.74 21.41
C THR A 417 -28.04 -32.26 20.04
N VAL A 418 -27.99 -31.38 19.05
CA VAL A 418 -27.48 -31.65 17.70
C VAL A 418 -26.23 -30.82 17.43
N THR A 419 -25.40 -31.29 16.51
CA THR A 419 -24.15 -30.64 16.09
C THR A 419 -23.96 -30.85 14.59
N LEU A 420 -23.12 -30.06 13.95
CA LEU A 420 -22.53 -30.45 12.69
C LEU A 420 -21.46 -31.54 12.93
N SER A 421 -21.29 -32.44 11.95
CA SER A 421 -20.34 -33.56 11.99
C SER A 421 -18.95 -33.22 11.44
N GLY A 422 -18.77 -32.01 10.91
CA GLY A 422 -17.54 -31.55 10.28
C GLY A 422 -16.51 -31.01 11.27
N LYS A 423 -15.57 -30.25 10.71
CA LYS A 423 -14.43 -29.63 11.41
C LYS A 423 -14.51 -28.11 11.49
N ALA A 424 -15.44 -27.48 10.77
CA ALA A 424 -15.68 -26.03 10.83
C ALA A 424 -15.98 -25.58 12.27
N GLN A 425 -15.31 -24.52 12.73
CA GLN A 425 -15.37 -24.02 14.11
C GLN A 425 -16.13 -22.70 14.20
N THR A 426 -15.62 -21.66 13.54
CA THR A 426 -16.22 -20.32 13.46
C THR A 426 -16.81 -20.07 12.08
N LEU A 427 -17.81 -19.21 11.99
CA LEU A 427 -18.38 -18.63 10.77
C LEU A 427 -18.72 -17.16 11.04
N ASP A 428 -18.16 -16.29 10.22
CA ASP A 428 -18.28 -14.83 10.27
C ASP A 428 -18.33 -14.23 8.85
N TYR A 429 -18.49 -12.92 8.73
CA TYR A 429 -18.42 -12.20 7.44
C TYR A 429 -17.16 -11.33 7.41
N ASP A 430 -16.31 -11.59 6.43
CA ASP A 430 -15.10 -10.83 6.17
C ASP A 430 -15.40 -9.64 5.26
N ALA A 431 -15.29 -8.44 5.82
CA ALA A 431 -15.58 -7.18 5.14
C ALA A 431 -14.51 -6.74 4.14
N GLN A 432 -13.29 -7.29 4.20
CA GLN A 432 -12.21 -7.01 3.24
C GLN A 432 -12.27 -7.99 2.06
N ALA A 433 -12.58 -9.26 2.33
CA ALA A 433 -12.76 -10.30 1.31
C ALA A 433 -14.15 -10.32 0.64
N PHE A 434 -15.10 -9.56 1.20
CA PHE A 434 -16.52 -9.49 0.84
C PHE A 434 -17.24 -10.86 0.86
N ALA A 435 -16.90 -11.73 1.81
CA ALA A 435 -17.30 -13.14 1.79
C ALA A 435 -17.64 -13.68 3.17
N ALA A 436 -18.52 -14.68 3.21
CA ALA A 436 -18.66 -15.56 4.37
C ALA A 436 -17.33 -16.31 4.58
N ARG A 437 -16.81 -16.26 5.80
CA ARG A 437 -15.51 -16.81 6.18
C ARG A 437 -15.68 -17.78 7.34
N TYR A 438 -15.07 -18.97 7.24
CA TYR A 438 -15.08 -19.96 8.31
C TYR A 438 -13.68 -20.53 8.56
N THR A 439 -13.44 -21.07 9.76
CA THR A 439 -12.15 -21.68 10.12
C THR A 439 -12.30 -23.17 10.44
N TYR A 440 -11.27 -23.97 10.15
CA TYR A 440 -11.20 -25.38 10.57
C TYR A 440 -9.74 -25.83 10.77
N THR A 441 -9.57 -27.00 11.40
CA THR A 441 -8.27 -27.69 11.51
C THR A 441 -8.33 -29.01 10.74
N ASP A 442 -7.31 -29.33 9.95
CA ASP A 442 -7.28 -30.56 9.14
C ASP A 442 -6.85 -31.81 9.96
N ASP A 443 -6.65 -32.97 9.31
CA ASP A 443 -6.17 -34.20 9.98
C ASP A 443 -4.68 -34.18 10.35
N ALA A 444 -3.90 -33.25 9.79
CA ALA A 444 -2.48 -33.04 10.13
C ALA A 444 -2.29 -32.02 11.27
N GLY A 445 -3.36 -31.33 11.70
CA GLY A 445 -3.31 -30.27 12.70
C GLY A 445 -3.06 -28.86 12.13
N ALA A 446 -3.07 -28.70 10.81
CA ALA A 446 -2.93 -27.41 10.16
C ALA A 446 -4.21 -26.59 10.28
N ALA A 447 -4.07 -25.28 10.54
CA ALA A 447 -5.19 -24.35 10.58
C ALA A 447 -5.52 -23.80 9.19
N HIS A 448 -6.80 -23.79 8.84
CA HIS A 448 -7.35 -23.33 7.57
C HIS A 448 -8.40 -22.24 7.79
N THR A 449 -8.42 -21.26 6.88
CA THR A 449 -9.49 -20.27 6.75
C THR A 449 -10.08 -20.36 5.35
N VAL A 450 -11.40 -20.47 5.24
CA VAL A 450 -12.09 -20.65 3.96
C VAL A 450 -13.07 -19.50 3.74
N TRP A 451 -13.01 -18.88 2.57
CA TRP A 451 -13.90 -17.83 2.11
C TRP A 451 -14.83 -18.38 1.01
N LEU A 452 -16.14 -18.34 1.26
CA LEU A 452 -17.15 -18.85 0.33
C LEU A 452 -17.53 -17.77 -0.69
N THR A 453 -17.26 -18.02 -1.97
CA THR A 453 -17.64 -17.09 -3.04
C THR A 453 -19.14 -17.21 -3.32
N SER A 454 -19.86 -16.12 -3.08
CA SER A 454 -21.28 -15.93 -3.42
C SER A 454 -21.44 -14.99 -4.63
N ALA A 455 -22.67 -14.84 -5.15
CA ALA A 455 -22.97 -13.76 -6.09
C ALA A 455 -22.68 -12.36 -5.51
N ASP A 456 -22.89 -12.13 -4.21
CA ASP A 456 -22.55 -10.85 -3.55
C ASP A 456 -21.04 -10.59 -3.56
N THR A 457 -20.27 -11.61 -3.18
CA THR A 457 -18.80 -11.60 -3.21
C THR A 457 -18.29 -11.29 -4.62
N LEU A 458 -18.84 -11.97 -5.63
CA LEU A 458 -18.45 -11.73 -7.02
C LEU A 458 -18.81 -10.29 -7.45
N ARG A 459 -20.01 -9.78 -7.14
CA ARG A 459 -20.40 -8.38 -7.46
C ARG A 459 -19.43 -7.35 -6.87
N GLN A 460 -19.02 -7.50 -5.61
CA GLN A 460 -18.04 -6.59 -4.99
C GLN A 460 -16.67 -6.67 -5.67
N ARG A 461 -16.20 -7.89 -6.02
CA ARG A 461 -14.93 -8.08 -6.76
C ARG A 461 -14.99 -7.51 -8.19
N LEU A 462 -16.11 -7.68 -8.91
CA LEU A 462 -16.31 -7.11 -10.25
C LEU A 462 -16.44 -5.57 -10.22
N ALA A 463 -16.94 -4.99 -9.13
CA ALA A 463 -17.04 -3.53 -8.97
C ALA A 463 -15.67 -2.82 -8.99
N LEU A 464 -14.57 -3.54 -8.71
CA LEU A 464 -13.21 -3.04 -8.90
C LEU A 464 -12.96 -2.60 -10.34
N ALA A 465 -13.42 -3.37 -11.33
CA ALA A 465 -13.31 -3.00 -12.73
C ALA A 465 -14.14 -1.75 -13.08
N GLY A 466 -15.28 -1.56 -12.41
CA GLY A 466 -16.07 -0.32 -12.50
C GLY A 466 -15.36 0.90 -11.91
N LYS A 467 -14.77 0.76 -10.71
CA LYS A 467 -13.99 1.82 -10.02
C LYS A 467 -12.89 2.40 -10.91
N TYR A 468 -12.12 1.54 -11.55
CA TYR A 468 -11.01 1.94 -12.45
C TYR A 468 -11.42 2.09 -13.92
N ARG A 469 -12.72 1.96 -14.26
CA ARG A 469 -13.26 2.05 -15.64
C ARG A 469 -12.49 1.18 -16.64
N LEU A 470 -12.28 -0.08 -16.28
CA LEU A 470 -11.56 -1.06 -17.11
C LEU A 470 -12.44 -1.54 -18.28
N GLY A 471 -11.81 -1.99 -19.37
CA GLY A 471 -12.48 -2.49 -20.57
C GLY A 471 -13.25 -3.81 -20.40
N GLY A 472 -13.14 -4.47 -19.26
CA GLY A 472 -13.96 -5.64 -18.94
C GLY A 472 -13.45 -6.51 -17.79
N VAL A 473 -14.04 -7.69 -17.67
CA VAL A 473 -13.71 -8.73 -16.68
C VAL A 473 -13.68 -10.11 -17.32
N VAL A 474 -12.88 -11.02 -16.77
CA VAL A 474 -12.92 -12.45 -17.08
C VAL A 474 -13.22 -13.19 -15.79
N VAL A 475 -14.33 -13.91 -15.74
CA VAL A 475 -14.65 -14.80 -14.62
C VAL A 475 -14.21 -16.21 -14.99
N THR A 476 -13.10 -16.69 -14.44
CA THR A 476 -12.65 -18.07 -14.68
C THR A 476 -13.52 -19.04 -13.90
N ASP A 477 -13.59 -20.28 -14.41
CA ASP A 477 -14.12 -21.44 -13.68
C ASP A 477 -15.63 -21.37 -13.38
N LEU A 478 -16.36 -20.41 -13.96
CA LEU A 478 -17.82 -20.22 -13.84
C LEU A 478 -18.64 -21.49 -14.21
N LEU A 479 -18.03 -22.40 -14.98
CA LEU A 479 -18.61 -23.65 -15.46
C LEU A 479 -18.09 -24.89 -14.71
N GLN A 480 -17.34 -24.72 -13.63
CA GLN A 480 -16.89 -25.81 -12.77
C GLN A 480 -18.07 -26.41 -11.98
N ALA A 481 -18.03 -27.73 -11.78
CA ALA A 481 -19.08 -28.44 -11.06
C ALA A 481 -19.26 -27.87 -9.64
N GLY A 482 -20.51 -27.63 -9.24
CA GLY A 482 -20.87 -27.08 -7.94
C GLY A 482 -20.93 -25.55 -7.87
N VAL A 483 -20.40 -24.79 -8.85
CA VAL A 483 -20.50 -23.32 -8.85
C VAL A 483 -21.97 -22.87 -8.80
N PRO A 484 -22.38 -22.02 -7.84
CA PRO A 484 -23.78 -21.60 -7.72
C PRO A 484 -24.28 -20.82 -8.95
N SER A 485 -25.49 -21.15 -9.40
CA SER A 485 -26.05 -20.64 -10.66
C SER A 485 -26.33 -19.14 -10.67
N ASP A 486 -26.41 -18.50 -9.51
CA ASP A 486 -26.62 -17.07 -9.31
C ASP A 486 -25.35 -16.23 -9.57
N LEU A 487 -24.16 -16.83 -9.67
CA LEU A 487 -22.94 -16.09 -10.08
C LEU A 487 -23.04 -15.57 -11.53
N ALA A 488 -23.84 -16.19 -12.39
CA ALA A 488 -24.16 -15.64 -13.72
C ALA A 488 -24.97 -14.32 -13.61
N THR A 489 -25.81 -14.17 -12.58
CA THR A 489 -26.55 -12.94 -12.31
C THR A 489 -25.62 -11.79 -11.96
N ALA A 490 -24.57 -12.04 -11.16
CA ALA A 490 -23.55 -11.05 -10.80
C ALA A 490 -22.85 -10.45 -12.04
N ILE A 491 -22.59 -11.27 -13.05
CA ILE A 491 -21.99 -10.85 -14.33
C ILE A 491 -22.99 -10.01 -15.15
N THR A 492 -24.25 -10.40 -15.19
CA THR A 492 -25.32 -9.64 -15.85
C THR A 492 -25.54 -8.27 -15.19
N GLU A 493 -25.52 -8.21 -13.86
CA GLU A 493 -25.60 -6.95 -13.09
C GLU A 493 -24.40 -6.03 -13.34
N TYR A 494 -23.18 -6.59 -13.41
CA TYR A 494 -21.98 -5.86 -13.83
C TYR A 494 -22.12 -5.27 -15.25
N LYS A 495 -22.66 -6.03 -16.21
CA LYS A 495 -22.88 -5.55 -17.60
C LYS A 495 -23.86 -4.38 -17.70
N VAL A 496 -24.82 -4.27 -16.78
CA VAL A 496 -25.74 -3.11 -16.69
C VAL A 496 -25.28 -2.03 -15.70
N GLN A 497 -24.05 -2.15 -15.17
CA GLN A 497 -23.45 -1.24 -14.19
C GLN A 497 -24.31 -1.03 -12.92
N LEU A 498 -25.00 -2.07 -12.46
CA LEU A 498 -25.76 -2.01 -11.22
C LEU A 498 -24.80 -1.89 -10.02
N ALA A 499 -25.07 -0.97 -9.10
CA ALA A 499 -24.27 -0.81 -7.89
C ALA A 499 -24.37 -2.06 -7.00
N PRO A 500 -23.25 -2.61 -6.50
CA PRO A 500 -23.26 -3.87 -5.76
C PRO A 500 -23.90 -3.68 -4.38
N ALA A 501 -25.01 -4.37 -4.13
CA ALA A 501 -25.63 -4.40 -2.81
C ALA A 501 -24.76 -5.23 -1.85
N ALA A 502 -24.36 -4.64 -0.73
CA ALA A 502 -23.64 -5.37 0.32
C ALA A 502 -24.63 -6.15 1.19
N SER A 503 -24.51 -7.49 1.20
CA SER A 503 -25.19 -8.38 2.13
C SER A 503 -24.15 -9.01 3.05
N THR A 504 -24.25 -8.75 4.36
CA THR A 504 -23.38 -9.33 5.40
C THR A 504 -24.05 -10.54 6.07
N ASN A 505 -25.13 -11.08 5.48
CA ASN A 505 -25.96 -12.13 6.07
C ASN A 505 -25.23 -13.48 6.02
N THR A 506 -24.51 -13.82 7.07
CA THR A 506 -23.77 -15.09 7.18
C THR A 506 -24.06 -15.77 8.52
N SER A 507 -24.61 -16.99 8.50
CA SER A 507 -24.92 -17.75 9.72
C SER A 507 -25.25 -19.22 9.43
N ILE A 508 -25.09 -20.10 10.43
CA ILE A 508 -25.79 -21.39 10.46
C ILE A 508 -27.12 -21.18 11.18
N LEU A 509 -28.21 -21.20 10.42
CA LEU A 509 -29.58 -21.16 10.90
C LEU A 509 -30.07 -22.59 11.16
N TRP A 510 -30.20 -22.94 12.42
CA TRP A 510 -30.91 -24.15 12.84
C TRP A 510 -32.42 -23.89 12.80
N THR A 511 -33.16 -24.81 12.18
CA THR A 511 -34.61 -24.79 12.11
C THR A 511 -35.16 -26.08 12.71
N VAL A 512 -36.27 -25.97 13.45
CA VAL A 512 -37.03 -27.11 13.95
C VAL A 512 -38.42 -27.04 13.35
N SER A 513 -38.86 -28.13 12.71
CA SER A 513 -40.19 -28.24 12.12
C SER A 513 -40.91 -29.51 12.54
N ASP A 514 -42.23 -29.43 12.66
CA ASP A 514 -43.13 -30.56 12.80
C ASP A 514 -44.16 -30.57 11.64
N ALA A 515 -45.22 -31.38 11.74
CA ALA A 515 -46.28 -31.47 10.73
C ALA A 515 -47.07 -30.16 10.48
N SER A 516 -46.92 -29.14 11.33
CA SER A 516 -47.52 -27.81 11.16
C SER A 516 -46.63 -26.80 10.43
N GLY A 517 -45.33 -27.08 10.31
CA GLY A 517 -44.32 -26.18 9.73
C GLY A 517 -43.14 -25.94 10.67
N VAL A 518 -42.44 -24.82 10.49
CA VAL A 518 -41.30 -24.44 11.34
C VAL A 518 -41.82 -23.90 12.69
N VAL A 519 -41.46 -24.57 13.78
CA VAL A 519 -41.88 -24.26 15.16
C VAL A 519 -40.81 -23.57 16.01
N ALA A 520 -39.53 -23.67 15.62
CA ALA A 520 -38.45 -22.90 16.23
C ALA A 520 -37.32 -22.61 15.22
N GLN A 521 -36.59 -21.51 15.45
CA GLN A 521 -35.39 -21.15 14.71
C GLN A 521 -34.36 -20.52 15.65
N ALA A 522 -33.07 -20.78 15.42
CA ALA A 522 -31.95 -20.17 16.15
C ALA A 522 -30.67 -20.21 15.32
N THR A 523 -29.72 -19.31 15.59
CA THR A 523 -28.38 -19.35 14.97
C THR A 523 -27.35 -19.93 15.93
N ALA A 524 -26.43 -20.75 15.42
CA ALA A 524 -25.26 -21.23 16.17
C ALA A 524 -23.97 -21.10 15.34
N GLN A 525 -22.82 -21.18 16.00
CA GLN A 525 -21.52 -21.30 15.36
C GLN A 525 -21.28 -22.75 14.92
N PRO A 526 -20.54 -23.04 13.83
CA PRO A 526 -20.41 -24.40 13.28
C PRO A 526 -19.87 -25.44 14.27
N GLY A 527 -18.88 -25.05 15.09
CA GLY A 527 -18.30 -25.89 16.15
C GLY A 527 -19.07 -25.86 17.48
N GLN A 528 -20.26 -25.26 17.52
CA GLN A 528 -21.10 -25.18 18.73
C GLN A 528 -22.38 -26.01 18.56
N PRO A 529 -22.72 -26.88 19.53
CA PRO A 529 -23.94 -27.68 19.45
C PRO A 529 -25.18 -26.79 19.63
N TYR A 530 -26.21 -27.05 18.82
CA TYR A 530 -27.54 -26.48 19.02
C TYR A 530 -28.36 -27.39 19.94
N VAL A 531 -29.08 -26.77 20.89
CA VAL A 531 -29.94 -27.46 21.85
C VAL A 531 -31.38 -27.01 21.67
N TYR A 532 -32.26 -27.98 21.39
CA TYR A 532 -33.71 -27.79 21.35
C TYR A 532 -34.37 -28.54 22.52
N THR A 533 -35.44 -27.99 23.08
CA THR A 533 -36.23 -28.66 24.11
C THR A 533 -37.67 -28.77 23.63
N ALA A 534 -38.10 -29.98 23.24
CA ALA A 534 -39.45 -30.22 22.75
C ALA A 534 -40.48 -29.99 23.88
N PRO A 535 -41.49 -29.14 23.69
CA PRO A 535 -42.49 -28.87 24.73
C PRO A 535 -43.59 -29.93 24.81
N GLN A 536 -43.74 -30.79 23.78
CA GLN A 536 -44.79 -31.79 23.64
C GLN A 536 -44.25 -33.06 22.95
N PRO A 537 -44.93 -34.22 23.09
CA PRO A 537 -44.66 -35.38 22.26
C PRO A 537 -44.99 -35.12 20.78
N GLY A 538 -44.22 -35.71 19.87
CA GLY A 538 -44.35 -35.52 18.43
C GLY A 538 -43.08 -35.87 17.67
N ASP A 539 -43.18 -35.94 16.34
CA ASP A 539 -42.02 -36.08 15.45
C ASP A 539 -41.55 -34.70 14.98
N TYR A 540 -40.28 -34.40 15.23
CA TYR A 540 -39.63 -33.15 14.85
C TYR A 540 -38.49 -33.42 13.86
N GLN A 541 -38.23 -32.49 12.95
CA GLN A 541 -37.05 -32.46 12.10
C GLN A 541 -36.22 -31.24 12.47
N ILE A 542 -34.96 -31.46 12.85
CA ILE A 542 -34.01 -30.40 13.20
C ILE A 542 -32.97 -30.27 12.08
N ALA A 543 -33.05 -29.22 11.27
CA ALA A 543 -32.21 -29.00 10.10
C ALA A 543 -31.23 -27.84 10.30
N ALA A 544 -30.00 -27.99 9.78
CA ALA A 544 -29.03 -26.90 9.72
C ALA A 544 -29.00 -26.29 8.31
N LEU A 545 -29.14 -24.98 8.22
CA LEU A 545 -29.11 -24.23 6.96
C LEU A 545 -27.96 -23.20 6.99
N LEU A 546 -27.05 -23.25 6.02
CA LEU A 546 -26.07 -22.20 5.80
C LEU A 546 -26.73 -21.03 5.06
N GLN A 547 -26.74 -19.86 5.68
CA GLN A 547 -27.00 -18.58 5.01
C GLN A 547 -25.66 -17.98 4.56
N ASN A 548 -25.55 -17.65 3.26
CA ASN A 548 -24.39 -17.01 2.66
C ASN A 548 -24.85 -15.83 1.79
N GLY A 549 -24.71 -14.61 2.28
CA GLY A 549 -25.16 -13.41 1.57
C GLY A 549 -26.66 -13.44 1.25
N SER A 550 -27.03 -13.07 0.03
CA SER A 550 -28.39 -13.15 -0.52
C SER A 550 -28.73 -14.51 -1.15
N GLN A 551 -27.84 -15.51 -1.08
CA GLN A 551 -28.10 -16.83 -1.67
C GLN A 551 -29.23 -17.55 -0.91
N ALA A 552 -29.91 -18.48 -1.60
CA ALA A 552 -30.91 -19.34 -0.96
C ALA A 552 -30.24 -20.21 0.15
N PRO A 553 -30.85 -20.36 1.34
CA PRO A 553 -30.25 -21.12 2.43
C PRO A 553 -29.96 -22.57 2.03
N GLN A 554 -28.73 -23.03 2.28
CA GLN A 554 -28.27 -24.35 1.83
C GLN A 554 -28.30 -25.36 2.95
N SER A 555 -28.88 -26.54 2.70
CA SER A 555 -29.01 -27.59 3.72
C SER A 555 -27.67 -28.25 4.02
N LEU A 556 -27.26 -28.19 5.29
CA LEU A 556 -26.19 -28.99 5.89
C LEU A 556 -26.76 -30.27 6.52
N GLY A 557 -27.90 -30.77 6.02
CA GLY A 557 -28.58 -31.96 6.53
C GLY A 557 -29.55 -31.70 7.69
N ALA A 558 -30.22 -32.76 8.12
CA ALA A 558 -31.25 -32.70 9.16
C ALA A 558 -31.35 -34.00 9.97
N VAL A 559 -31.66 -33.85 11.26
CA VAL A 559 -31.85 -34.93 12.22
C VAL A 559 -33.34 -35.10 12.50
N PRO A 560 -33.95 -36.27 12.20
CA PRO A 560 -35.30 -36.59 12.66
C PRO A 560 -35.26 -37.01 14.14
N VAL A 561 -36.22 -36.53 14.95
CA VAL A 561 -36.29 -36.77 16.39
C VAL A 561 -37.74 -37.03 16.81
N SER A 562 -38.03 -38.26 17.24
CA SER A 562 -39.31 -38.63 17.85
C SER A 562 -39.29 -38.37 19.36
N VAL A 563 -40.33 -37.70 19.86
CA VAL A 563 -40.50 -37.33 21.26
C VAL A 563 -41.73 -38.03 21.83
N VAL A 564 -41.55 -38.79 22.91
CA VAL A 564 -42.57 -39.67 23.53
C VAL A 564 -42.76 -39.35 25.02
N ASN A 565 -43.75 -39.92 25.70
CA ASN A 565 -43.98 -39.64 27.13
C ASN A 565 -42.99 -40.39 28.04
N ALA A 566 -42.56 -39.74 29.13
CA ALA A 566 -41.55 -40.27 30.05
C ALA A 566 -42.07 -41.37 31.00
N PRO A 567 -41.29 -42.42 31.29
CA PRO A 567 -41.60 -43.40 32.32
C PRO A 567 -41.31 -42.86 33.74
N THR A 568 -42.16 -43.24 34.70
CA THR A 568 -42.13 -42.70 36.08
C THR A 568 -41.00 -43.31 36.95
N PRO A 569 -40.15 -42.51 37.62
CA PRO A 569 -39.01 -42.99 38.41
C PRO A 569 -39.32 -43.23 39.91
N THR A 570 -38.43 -43.96 40.60
CA THR A 570 -38.52 -44.39 42.02
C THR A 570 -37.27 -43.91 42.82
N PRO A 571 -37.35 -43.61 44.14
CA PRO A 571 -36.27 -42.89 44.86
C PRO A 571 -35.00 -43.68 45.26
N PRO A 572 -33.89 -43.01 45.66
CA PRO A 572 -32.53 -43.56 45.78
C PRO A 572 -31.98 -43.67 47.23
N PRO A 573 -30.70 -44.04 47.40
CA PRO A 573 -29.83 -43.40 48.41
C PRO A 573 -28.42 -42.97 47.89
N SER A 574 -27.67 -42.21 48.69
CA SER A 574 -26.43 -41.49 48.31
C SER A 574 -25.23 -41.76 49.25
N VAL A 575 -23.97 -41.65 48.78
CA VAL A 575 -22.72 -41.69 49.58
C VAL A 575 -21.64 -40.73 48.99
N VAL A 576 -20.58 -40.40 49.74
CA VAL A 576 -19.59 -39.31 49.53
C VAL A 576 -18.12 -39.76 49.76
N GLY A 577 -17.12 -39.19 49.05
CA GLY A 577 -15.81 -38.81 49.65
C GLY A 577 -14.45 -39.18 48.99
N GLY A 578 -13.51 -38.21 48.95
CA GLY A 578 -12.02 -38.36 48.87
C GLY A 578 -11.36 -38.55 47.47
N GLY A 579 -10.10 -38.14 47.19
CA GLY A 579 -9.17 -37.22 47.88
C GLY A 579 -7.65 -37.38 47.54
N THR A 580 -6.89 -36.28 47.30
CA THR A 580 -5.38 -36.12 47.22
C THR A 580 -4.62 -36.86 46.07
N SER A 581 -3.39 -36.54 45.58
CA SER A 581 -2.28 -35.53 45.73
C SER A 581 -1.32 -35.63 44.49
N GLY A 582 -0.27 -34.82 44.18
CA GLY A 582 0.34 -33.57 44.72
C GLY A 582 1.90 -33.50 44.58
N GLY A 583 2.49 -32.46 43.94
CA GLY A 583 3.95 -32.16 43.81
C GLY A 583 4.51 -32.16 42.35
N ASP A 584 5.65 -31.53 41.95
CA ASP A 584 6.53 -30.49 42.56
C ASP A 584 7.54 -29.82 41.54
N ASN A 585 7.99 -28.57 41.80
CA ASN A 585 9.18 -27.78 41.35
C ASN A 585 9.75 -27.66 39.88
N GLY A 586 9.95 -26.40 39.39
CA GLY A 586 11.29 -25.85 38.93
C GLY A 586 11.62 -25.39 37.46
N GLY A 587 12.04 -24.11 37.25
CA GLY A 587 13.30 -23.76 36.51
C GLY A 587 13.40 -23.09 35.08
N THR A 588 13.27 -21.76 34.96
CA THR A 588 14.08 -20.75 34.16
C THR A 588 14.63 -20.89 32.70
N SER A 589 14.22 -19.92 31.83
CA SER A 589 14.98 -18.99 30.90
C SER A 589 15.64 -19.36 29.52
N GLU A 590 15.73 -18.32 28.65
CA GLU A 590 16.14 -18.15 27.22
C GLU A 590 17.69 -18.15 26.97
N GLY A 591 18.32 -17.88 25.78
CA GLY A 591 17.97 -17.59 24.35
C GLY A 591 19.11 -16.81 23.60
N GLY A 592 19.06 -16.58 22.26
CA GLY A 592 19.95 -15.61 21.52
C GLY A 592 20.52 -16.00 20.11
N ASP A 593 20.84 -15.01 19.23
CA ASP A 593 21.25 -15.16 17.78
C ASP A 593 22.40 -14.17 17.28
N THR A 594 22.45 -13.71 15.99
CA THR A 594 23.69 -13.32 15.20
C THR A 594 23.67 -12.01 14.31
N SER A 595 24.73 -11.68 13.50
CA SER A 595 25.01 -10.54 12.50
C SER A 595 25.96 -9.35 12.93
N GLY A 596 26.49 -8.36 12.13
CA GLY A 596 26.39 -7.82 10.72
C GLY A 596 27.58 -6.86 10.27
N GLY A 597 27.48 -5.92 9.27
CA GLY A 597 28.62 -5.06 8.72
C GLY A 597 28.29 -3.80 7.80
N GLY A 598 29.29 -2.97 7.32
CA GLY A 598 29.25 -1.49 6.91
C GLY A 598 29.25 -0.92 5.41
N ASP A 599 29.91 0.25 5.07
CA ASP A 599 29.32 1.52 4.39
C ASP A 599 30.16 2.49 3.36
N GLY A 600 29.60 3.49 2.56
CA GLY A 600 30.25 4.64 1.69
C GLY A 600 29.42 5.81 0.87
N SER A 601 29.94 7.07 0.48
CA SER A 601 29.24 8.47 0.33
C SER A 601 29.31 9.57 -0.90
N THR A 602 28.46 10.71 -1.04
CA THR A 602 28.64 12.19 -1.61
C THR A 602 27.46 13.28 -2.06
N GLY A 603 27.38 14.60 -1.58
CA GLY A 603 26.83 15.97 -2.16
C GLY A 603 25.57 16.94 -1.70
N PHE A 604 25.66 18.29 -1.33
CA PHE A 604 24.56 19.36 -0.94
C PHE A 604 24.60 20.75 -1.70
N VAL A 605 23.47 21.49 -1.82
CA VAL A 605 23.23 22.90 -2.38
C VAL A 605 22.12 23.79 -1.68
N PRO A 606 22.38 24.98 -1.07
CA PRO A 606 21.53 25.60 0.00
C PRO A 606 20.11 26.19 -0.31
N PRO A 607 19.21 26.32 0.71
CA PRO A 607 17.76 26.68 0.63
C PRO A 607 17.33 28.13 0.99
N PRO A 608 16.02 28.49 0.87
CA PRO A 608 15.48 29.82 1.21
C PRO A 608 15.21 30.10 2.71
N PRO A 609 15.17 31.39 3.15
CA PRO A 609 15.01 31.75 4.58
C PRO A 609 13.58 31.69 5.17
N VAL A 610 13.52 31.63 6.50
CA VAL A 610 12.31 31.62 7.34
C VAL A 610 11.75 33.02 7.53
N SER A 611 10.48 33.25 7.16
CA SER A 611 9.83 34.57 7.21
C SER A 611 9.25 34.97 8.59
N GLY A 612 9.69 34.32 9.66
CA GLY A 612 9.11 34.45 11.01
C GLY A 612 7.78 33.71 11.20
N GLY A 613 7.53 33.24 12.43
CA GLY A 613 6.35 32.44 12.78
C GLY A 613 6.41 31.89 14.21
N PRO A 614 5.55 30.94 14.59
CA PRO A 614 5.61 30.27 15.89
C PRO A 614 6.67 29.15 15.97
N PHE A 615 7.33 28.83 14.86
CA PHE A 615 8.43 27.86 14.79
C PHE A 615 9.66 28.36 15.54
N GLU A 616 10.33 27.46 16.27
CA GLU A 616 11.58 27.75 16.96
C GLU A 616 12.58 26.60 16.76
N LEU A 617 13.87 26.93 16.75
CA LEU A 617 14.97 25.99 16.56
C LEU A 617 15.79 25.83 17.85
N GLY A 618 16.35 24.64 18.05
CA GLY A 618 17.27 24.31 19.14
C GLY A 618 18.26 23.22 18.77
N GLY A 619 19.11 22.85 19.74
CA GLY A 619 20.07 21.76 19.61
C GLY A 619 20.24 20.97 20.91
N GLN A 620 20.54 19.68 20.77
CA GLN A 620 20.77 18.75 21.87
C GLN A 620 22.26 18.66 22.22
N VAL A 621 22.56 18.73 23.53
CA VAL A 621 23.92 18.86 24.08
C VAL A 621 24.18 17.83 25.20
N PRO A 622 25.43 17.40 25.44
CA PRO A 622 25.75 16.22 26.27
C PRO A 622 25.76 16.54 27.78
N GLY A 623 24.64 17.03 28.31
CA GLY A 623 24.48 17.39 29.73
C GLY A 623 25.14 18.72 30.15
N PHE A 624 25.90 19.35 29.26
CA PHE A 624 26.47 20.69 29.41
C PHE A 624 26.48 21.39 28.05
N ILE A 625 26.60 22.72 28.02
CA ILE A 625 26.60 23.51 26.78
C ILE A 625 28.04 23.92 26.45
N GLY A 626 28.71 23.19 25.54
CA GLY A 626 30.07 23.52 25.11
C GLY A 626 30.15 24.75 24.19
N HIS A 627 29.15 24.90 23.31
CA HIS A 627 29.22 25.81 22.16
C HIS A 627 28.02 26.77 22.04
N PRO A 628 27.71 27.58 23.08
CA PRO A 628 26.53 28.44 23.10
C PRO A 628 26.55 29.51 22.00
N GLY A 629 27.73 30.02 21.64
CA GLY A 629 27.87 31.03 20.57
C GLY A 629 27.56 30.46 19.18
N GLN A 630 27.98 29.23 18.90
CA GLN A 630 27.67 28.53 17.65
C GLN A 630 26.18 28.19 17.53
N MET A 631 25.56 27.76 18.64
CA MET A 631 24.11 27.54 18.70
C MET A 631 23.34 28.85 18.45
N GLN A 632 23.72 29.94 19.12
CA GLN A 632 23.11 31.26 18.92
C GLN A 632 23.31 31.80 17.50
N GLN A 633 24.48 31.58 16.88
CA GLN A 633 24.70 31.88 15.47
C GLN A 633 23.74 31.08 14.57
N ALA A 634 23.56 29.79 14.84
CA ALA A 634 22.65 28.92 14.09
C ALA A 634 21.15 29.26 14.27
N GLY A 635 20.78 30.40 14.87
CA GLY A 635 19.39 30.78 15.17
C GLY A 635 18.72 29.94 16.26
N MET A 636 19.50 29.16 17.04
CA MET A 636 18.93 28.33 18.11
C MET A 636 18.54 29.20 19.30
N THR A 637 17.28 29.07 19.72
CA THR A 637 16.72 29.70 20.93
C THR A 637 16.43 28.67 22.03
N TRP A 638 16.57 27.38 21.72
CA TRP A 638 16.37 26.27 22.64
C TRP A 638 17.60 25.37 22.78
N VAL A 639 17.70 24.71 23.93
CA VAL A 639 18.61 23.58 24.19
C VAL A 639 17.80 22.37 24.67
N LYS A 640 18.14 21.17 24.18
CA LYS A 640 17.63 19.89 24.70
C LYS A 640 18.70 19.19 25.55
N PHE A 641 18.30 18.69 26.71
CA PHE A 641 19.07 17.73 27.49
C PHE A 641 18.24 16.45 27.68
N GLN A 642 18.91 15.30 27.80
CA GLN A 642 18.28 14.07 28.33
C GLN A 642 18.41 14.05 29.86
N ALA A 643 17.35 13.63 30.55
CA ALA A 643 17.27 13.67 32.01
C ALA A 643 16.74 12.33 32.57
N SER A 644 17.46 11.79 33.54
CA SER A 644 17.13 10.54 34.27
C SER A 644 17.29 10.69 35.80
N GLY A 645 17.46 11.93 36.29
CA GLY A 645 17.64 12.27 37.70
C GLY A 645 17.15 13.70 38.01
N ASP A 646 17.84 14.43 38.89
CA ASP A 646 17.55 15.86 39.09
C ASP A 646 18.00 16.68 37.86
N ALA A 647 17.09 17.47 37.31
CA ALA A 647 17.34 18.34 36.16
C ALA A 647 17.61 19.81 36.55
N SER A 648 17.59 20.15 37.84
CA SER A 648 17.70 21.55 38.30
C SER A 648 18.93 22.28 37.75
N GLY A 649 20.09 21.59 37.72
CA GLY A 649 21.34 22.11 37.15
C GLY A 649 21.31 22.27 35.64
N LEU A 650 20.60 21.39 34.92
CA LEU A 650 20.45 21.45 33.45
C LEU A 650 19.56 22.64 33.06
N ILE A 651 18.44 22.84 33.78
CA ILE A 651 17.57 24.00 33.61
C ILE A 651 18.35 25.28 33.90
N ALA A 652 19.06 25.35 35.02
CA ALA A 652 19.88 26.52 35.38
C ALA A 652 20.98 26.83 34.35
N ALA A 653 21.64 25.79 33.79
CA ALA A 653 22.66 25.96 32.75
C ALA A 653 22.06 26.51 31.44
N GLY A 654 20.95 25.92 30.96
CA GLY A 654 20.28 26.37 29.74
C GLY A 654 19.76 27.81 29.85
N LYS A 655 19.05 28.13 30.94
CA LYS A 655 18.57 29.49 31.23
C LYS A 655 19.73 30.48 31.38
N GLY A 656 20.82 30.07 32.05
CA GLY A 656 22.02 30.90 32.24
C GLY A 656 22.79 31.20 30.95
N ALA A 657 22.73 30.29 29.98
CA ALA A 657 23.27 30.48 28.63
C ALA A 657 22.30 31.23 27.67
N GLY A 658 21.10 31.60 28.14
CA GLY A 658 20.11 32.37 27.39
C GLY A 658 19.11 31.55 26.57
N PHE A 659 19.12 30.22 26.69
CA PHE A 659 18.22 29.32 25.96
C PHE A 659 16.94 28.98 26.75
N LYS A 660 15.89 28.63 26.01
CA LYS A 660 14.78 27.82 26.52
C LYS A 660 15.20 26.36 26.65
N VAL A 661 14.63 25.63 27.59
CA VAL A 661 15.07 24.27 27.96
C VAL A 661 13.98 23.24 27.67
N LEU A 662 14.29 22.30 26.78
CA LEU A 662 13.61 21.01 26.65
C LEU A 662 14.35 19.96 27.48
N LEU A 663 13.61 19.14 28.21
CA LEU A 663 14.11 17.94 28.88
C LEU A 663 13.44 16.70 28.30
N SER A 664 14.23 15.74 27.82
CA SER A 664 13.75 14.39 27.49
C SER A 664 13.83 13.52 28.74
N ALA A 665 12.67 13.23 29.33
CA ALA A 665 12.58 12.61 30.65
C ALA A 665 12.46 11.08 30.55
N VAL A 666 13.59 10.38 30.63
CA VAL A 666 13.65 8.91 30.58
C VAL A 666 13.60 8.36 32.01
N GLY A 667 12.58 7.53 32.29
CA GLY A 667 12.36 6.95 33.61
C GLY A 667 12.98 5.55 33.77
N GLU A 668 12.52 4.82 34.78
CA GLU A 668 12.94 3.44 35.03
C GLU A 668 12.32 2.49 33.98
N ARG A 669 13.08 2.13 32.93
CA ARG A 669 12.67 1.23 31.83
C ARG A 669 11.86 0.03 32.31
N SER A 670 12.36 -0.72 33.29
CA SER A 670 11.74 -1.92 33.87
C SER A 670 10.30 -1.71 34.38
N ARG A 671 9.90 -0.46 34.62
CA ARG A 671 8.60 -0.08 35.18
C ARG A 671 7.81 0.89 34.30
N ALA A 672 8.24 1.15 33.07
CA ALA A 672 7.55 2.08 32.17
C ALA A 672 6.09 1.68 31.91
N ALA A 673 5.79 0.36 31.92
CA ALA A 673 4.44 -0.19 31.78
C ALA A 673 3.70 -0.47 33.12
N ASP A 674 4.31 -0.20 34.28
CA ASP A 674 3.74 -0.47 35.62
C ASP A 674 2.82 0.69 36.09
N PRO A 675 1.50 0.50 36.23
CA PRO A 675 0.59 1.57 36.65
C PRO A 675 0.83 2.12 38.06
N SER A 676 1.58 1.40 38.91
CA SER A 676 1.99 1.88 40.23
C SER A 676 3.24 2.77 40.20
N TYR A 677 3.97 2.77 39.08
CA TYR A 677 5.11 3.65 38.83
C TYR A 677 4.70 5.00 38.20
N TRP A 678 3.67 5.02 37.34
CA TRP A 678 3.24 6.21 36.61
C TRP A 678 3.00 7.46 37.48
N PRO A 679 2.40 7.39 38.70
CA PRO A 679 2.29 8.56 39.58
C PRO A 679 3.63 9.10 40.08
N GLN A 680 4.64 8.23 40.22
CA GLN A 680 5.98 8.57 40.69
C GLN A 680 6.76 9.31 39.59
N TYR A 681 6.70 8.78 38.36
CA TYR A 681 7.22 9.46 37.17
C TYR A 681 6.53 10.81 36.95
N ALA A 682 5.20 10.86 37.02
CA ALA A 682 4.42 12.09 36.83
C ALA A 682 4.79 13.18 37.85
N ALA A 683 5.01 12.81 39.12
CA ALA A 683 5.48 13.73 40.15
C ALA A 683 6.91 14.25 39.89
N TRP A 684 7.80 13.42 39.35
CA TRP A 684 9.17 13.79 39.00
C TRP A 684 9.23 14.80 37.84
N VAL A 685 8.49 14.56 36.73
CA VAL A 685 8.44 15.51 35.60
C VAL A 685 7.67 16.79 35.96
N ALA A 686 6.67 16.73 36.84
CA ALA A 686 6.05 17.93 37.42
C ALA A 686 7.05 18.75 38.27
N GLY A 687 8.01 18.08 38.92
CA GLY A 687 9.15 18.72 39.58
C GLY A 687 10.00 19.53 38.61
N MET A 688 10.34 18.99 37.43
CA MET A 688 11.07 19.72 36.39
C MET A 688 10.29 20.94 35.87
N ALA A 689 8.97 20.80 35.70
CA ALA A 689 8.10 21.89 35.27
C ALA A 689 8.05 23.04 36.31
N ALA A 690 7.97 22.69 37.60
CA ALA A 690 8.07 23.65 38.72
C ALA A 690 9.46 24.30 38.85
N GLN A 691 10.53 23.60 38.47
CA GLN A 691 11.90 24.14 38.38
C GLN A 691 12.10 25.09 37.19
N GLY A 692 11.15 25.17 36.25
CA GLY A 692 11.16 26.13 35.14
C GLY A 692 11.63 25.60 33.78
N ALA A 693 11.52 24.29 33.54
CA ALA A 693 11.63 23.73 32.19
C ALA A 693 10.55 24.32 31.25
N ASP A 694 10.94 24.71 30.04
CA ASP A 694 10.01 25.30 29.06
C ASP A 694 9.27 24.23 28.26
N ALA A 695 9.88 23.07 28.07
CA ALA A 695 9.26 21.88 27.50
C ALA A 695 9.78 20.60 28.17
N ILE A 696 8.94 19.57 28.20
CA ILE A 696 9.31 18.22 28.63
C ILE A 696 8.77 17.23 27.60
N GLU A 697 9.66 16.39 27.07
CA GLU A 697 9.32 15.21 26.28
C GLU A 697 9.10 14.03 27.24
N ILE A 698 7.93 13.40 27.14
CA ILE A 698 7.51 12.32 28.02
C ILE A 698 7.97 10.98 27.45
N TRP A 699 9.14 10.54 27.92
CA TRP A 699 9.87 9.35 27.47
C TRP A 699 10.56 9.51 26.10
N ASN A 700 11.66 8.80 25.88
CA ASN A 700 12.35 8.73 24.58
C ASN A 700 11.97 7.40 23.91
N GLU A 701 11.57 7.39 22.64
CA GLU A 701 11.45 6.18 21.81
C GLU A 701 10.69 4.99 22.45
N ALA A 702 9.54 5.27 23.07
CA ALA A 702 8.73 4.31 23.81
C ALA A 702 8.13 3.14 22.99
N ASN A 703 8.38 3.10 21.67
CA ASN A 703 7.98 2.03 20.75
C ASN A 703 9.06 0.95 20.51
N ILE A 704 10.25 1.09 21.10
CA ILE A 704 11.32 0.09 21.03
C ILE A 704 11.75 -0.38 22.41
N ASP A 705 12.16 -1.63 22.50
CA ASP A 705 12.48 -2.23 23.79
C ASP A 705 13.77 -1.69 24.42
N ARG A 706 14.62 -0.95 23.70
CA ARG A 706 15.76 -0.22 24.31
C ARG A 706 15.29 0.68 25.46
N GLU A 707 14.13 1.32 25.31
CA GLU A 707 13.60 2.32 26.23
C GLU A 707 12.37 1.84 27.03
N TRP A 708 11.69 0.77 26.57
CA TRP A 708 10.46 0.23 27.15
C TRP A 708 10.61 -1.26 27.52
N PRO A 709 9.76 -1.88 28.37
CA PRO A 709 9.82 -3.32 28.59
C PRO A 709 9.41 -4.12 27.34
N THR A 710 10.29 -5.03 26.92
CA THR A 710 10.05 -6.02 25.86
C THR A 710 8.74 -6.78 26.15
N GLY A 711 7.90 -6.96 25.11
CA GLY A 711 6.59 -7.60 25.20
C GLY A 711 5.47 -6.74 25.80
N GLN A 712 5.74 -5.49 26.21
CA GLN A 712 4.76 -4.58 26.82
C GLN A 712 4.68 -3.21 26.12
N ILE A 713 5.23 -3.13 24.91
CA ILE A 713 5.21 -1.94 24.06
C ILE A 713 3.79 -1.73 23.52
N SER A 714 3.19 -0.57 23.82
CA SER A 714 1.92 -0.15 23.22
C SER A 714 1.71 1.35 23.38
N GLY A 715 1.27 2.00 22.29
CA GLY A 715 0.90 3.42 22.29
C GLY A 715 -0.30 3.71 23.21
N ALA A 716 -1.19 2.73 23.43
CA ALA A 716 -2.32 2.86 24.35
C ALA A 716 -1.87 2.85 25.82
N THR A 717 -0.99 1.91 26.21
CA THR A 717 -0.39 1.87 27.55
C THR A 717 0.43 3.12 27.83
N TYR A 718 1.26 3.53 26.86
CA TYR A 718 2.02 4.77 26.91
C TYR A 718 1.13 6.01 27.10
N THR A 719 -0.06 6.05 26.48
CA THR A 719 -1.00 7.17 26.60
C THR A 719 -1.50 7.39 28.03
N GLU A 720 -1.66 6.34 28.84
CA GLU A 720 -2.06 6.50 30.25
C GLU A 720 -0.93 7.03 31.14
N LEU A 721 0.34 6.75 30.81
CA LEU A 721 1.50 7.42 31.41
C LEU A 721 1.56 8.90 31.02
N LEU A 722 1.47 9.19 29.71
CA LEU A 722 1.45 10.55 29.15
C LEU A 722 0.35 11.41 29.79
N LYS A 723 -0.85 10.85 29.94
CA LYS A 723 -2.01 11.45 30.61
C LYS A 723 -1.74 11.83 32.07
N GLN A 724 -1.04 11.00 32.84
CA GLN A 724 -0.67 11.36 34.21
C GLN A 724 0.41 12.45 34.24
N ALA A 725 1.45 12.32 33.40
CA ALA A 725 2.51 13.30 33.26
C ALA A 725 1.97 14.69 32.85
N TYR A 726 1.09 14.75 31.84
CA TYR A 726 0.46 15.98 31.36
C TYR A 726 -0.27 16.74 32.48
N ASN A 727 -1.16 16.05 33.19
CA ASN A 727 -1.96 16.66 34.25
C ASN A 727 -1.07 17.13 35.42
N ALA A 728 -0.03 16.39 35.77
CA ALA A 728 0.91 16.77 36.82
C ALA A 728 1.78 17.99 36.41
N ILE A 729 2.30 18.00 35.18
CA ILE A 729 3.06 19.13 34.63
C ILE A 729 2.19 20.38 34.55
N LYS A 730 0.99 20.31 33.98
CA LYS A 730 0.11 21.47 33.85
C LYS A 730 -0.38 22.03 35.19
N ALA A 731 -0.48 21.18 36.22
CA ALA A 731 -0.77 21.63 37.59
C ALA A 731 0.44 22.32 38.26
N ALA A 732 1.66 21.89 37.96
CA ALA A 732 2.89 22.50 38.49
C ALA A 732 3.29 23.79 37.76
N ASN A 733 3.22 23.79 36.44
CA ASN A 733 3.48 24.94 35.57
C ASN A 733 2.71 24.79 34.24
N PRO A 734 1.59 25.51 34.04
CA PRO A 734 0.79 25.38 32.81
C PRO A 734 1.53 25.88 31.55
N GLY A 735 2.58 26.69 31.71
CA GLY A 735 3.40 27.22 30.62
C GLY A 735 4.43 26.24 30.06
N THR A 736 4.79 25.17 30.79
CA THR A 736 5.67 24.11 30.29
C THR A 736 4.96 23.32 29.19
N LEU A 737 5.56 23.23 28.00
CA LEU A 737 5.05 22.39 26.91
C LEU A 737 5.21 20.90 27.26
N VAL A 738 4.16 20.11 27.03
CA VAL A 738 4.22 18.65 27.11
C VAL A 738 4.28 18.10 25.70
N ILE A 739 5.40 17.50 25.34
CA ILE A 739 5.61 16.79 24.07
C ILE A 739 5.44 15.30 24.36
N SER A 740 4.70 14.57 23.52
CA SER A 740 4.74 13.10 23.62
C SER A 740 6.17 12.60 23.35
N GLY A 741 6.51 11.43 23.88
CA GLY A 741 7.74 10.76 23.49
C GLY A 741 7.72 10.49 22.00
N ALA A 742 8.77 10.92 21.30
CA ALA A 742 8.93 10.62 19.90
C ALA A 742 9.24 9.12 19.75
N PRO A 743 8.47 8.35 18.96
CA PRO A 743 8.82 6.98 18.65
C PRO A 743 10.04 6.93 17.72
N ALA A 744 10.89 5.91 17.91
CA ALA A 744 12.00 5.58 17.02
C ALA A 744 11.44 5.25 15.62
N PRO A 745 12.01 5.80 14.53
CA PRO A 745 11.49 5.55 13.18
C PRO A 745 11.85 4.12 12.76
N THR A 746 10.86 3.23 12.63
CA THR A 746 11.13 1.80 12.51
C THR A 746 10.04 1.05 11.75
N GLY A 747 10.45 0.32 10.71
CA GLY A 747 9.60 -0.62 9.96
C GLY A 747 9.76 -2.08 10.37
N ALA A 748 10.32 -2.36 11.55
CA ALA A 748 10.85 -3.68 11.91
C ALA A 748 10.00 -4.51 12.88
N GLU A 749 8.78 -4.09 13.23
CA GLU A 749 7.85 -4.83 14.13
C GLU A 749 7.62 -6.28 13.70
N GLY A 750 7.46 -6.53 12.38
CA GLY A 750 7.30 -7.88 11.84
C GLY A 750 8.55 -8.77 11.92
N ALA A 751 9.73 -8.19 12.14
CA ALA A 751 11.00 -8.90 12.32
C ALA A 751 11.37 -9.10 13.81
N PHE A 752 10.94 -8.17 14.68
CA PHE A 752 11.25 -8.16 16.11
C PHE A 752 9.97 -8.03 16.97
N PRO A 753 9.00 -8.97 16.85
CA PRO A 753 7.69 -8.86 17.47
C PRO A 753 7.79 -8.73 18.99
N GLY A 754 7.19 -7.67 19.54
CA GLY A 754 7.21 -7.34 20.96
C GLY A 754 8.49 -6.65 21.46
N ALA A 755 9.58 -6.66 20.68
CA ALA A 755 10.77 -5.83 20.92
C ALA A 755 10.71 -4.49 20.14
N VAL A 756 9.91 -4.44 19.08
CA VAL A 756 9.65 -3.25 18.26
C VAL A 756 8.15 -3.17 17.97
N VAL A 757 7.61 -1.96 18.00
CA VAL A 757 6.33 -1.59 17.37
C VAL A 757 6.62 -0.46 16.39
N ASN A 758 6.10 -0.55 15.16
CA ASN A 758 6.35 0.49 14.15
C ASN A 758 5.76 1.83 14.61
N ASP A 759 6.39 2.94 14.23
CA ASP A 759 5.98 4.27 14.68
C ASP A 759 4.56 4.64 14.20
N ASP A 760 4.16 4.26 12.98
CA ASP A 760 2.80 4.44 12.49
C ASP A 760 1.74 3.70 13.33
N ASN A 761 1.99 2.44 13.66
CA ASN A 761 1.16 1.61 14.54
C ASN A 761 1.11 2.19 15.96
N PHE A 762 2.25 2.59 16.53
CA PHE A 762 2.33 3.19 17.87
C PHE A 762 1.54 4.50 17.96
N LEU A 763 1.69 5.39 16.96
CA LEU A 763 0.94 6.64 16.85
C LEU A 763 -0.57 6.38 16.64
N GLY A 764 -0.93 5.37 15.84
CA GLY A 764 -2.32 4.93 15.68
C GLY A 764 -2.96 4.45 16.99
N GLN A 765 -2.23 3.67 17.79
CA GLN A 765 -2.66 3.25 19.13
C GLN A 765 -2.79 4.45 20.09
N MET A 766 -1.87 5.42 20.05
CA MET A 766 -1.98 6.67 20.82
C MET A 766 -3.19 7.52 20.41
N ALA A 767 -3.46 7.63 19.10
CA ALA A 767 -4.61 8.36 18.56
C ALA A 767 -5.93 7.71 19.00
N ALA A 768 -6.03 6.39 18.90
CA ALA A 768 -7.18 5.62 19.39
C ALA A 768 -7.39 5.74 20.91
N ALA A 769 -6.30 5.82 21.69
CA ALA A 769 -6.35 6.09 23.14
C ALA A 769 -6.61 7.57 23.49
N GLY A 770 -6.73 8.46 22.51
CA GLY A 770 -7.08 9.87 22.71
C GLY A 770 -5.91 10.75 23.18
N ALA A 771 -4.65 10.35 22.92
CA ALA A 771 -3.44 11.05 23.38
C ALA A 771 -3.38 12.55 23.03
N ALA A 772 -4.05 12.99 21.95
CA ALA A 772 -4.14 14.40 21.57
C ALA A 772 -4.77 15.32 22.64
N ASN A 773 -5.42 14.77 23.68
CA ASN A 773 -5.91 15.52 24.83
C ASN A 773 -4.82 15.78 25.91
N PHE A 774 -3.69 15.07 25.83
CA PHE A 774 -2.67 14.99 26.89
C PHE A 774 -1.26 15.32 26.39
N MET A 775 -1.16 16.09 25.30
CA MET A 775 0.07 16.67 24.79
C MET A 775 -0.25 18.02 24.14
N ASP A 776 0.71 18.94 24.15
CA ASP A 776 0.62 20.19 23.39
C ASP A 776 1.21 20.02 21.98
N CYS A 777 2.12 19.05 21.81
CA CYS A 777 2.88 18.79 20.60
C CYS A 777 3.11 17.27 20.45
N VAL A 778 3.05 16.75 19.22
CA VAL A 778 3.44 15.36 18.91
C VAL A 778 4.96 15.30 18.82
N GLY A 779 5.61 14.42 19.59
CA GLY A 779 7.03 14.12 19.44
C GLY A 779 7.32 13.37 18.15
N ILE A 780 8.38 13.75 17.45
CA ILE A 780 8.84 13.10 16.22
C ILE A 780 10.37 13.05 16.19
N HIS A 781 10.92 11.90 15.80
CA HIS A 781 12.34 11.72 15.49
C HIS A 781 12.51 11.68 13.97
N PHE A 782 13.55 12.34 13.45
CA PHE A 782 13.98 12.21 12.07
C PHE A 782 15.50 12.08 12.04
N ASN A 783 15.96 10.84 12.21
CA ASN A 783 17.38 10.47 12.31
C ASN A 783 17.84 9.53 11.16
N THR A 784 16.90 9.12 10.29
CA THR A 784 17.16 8.17 9.18
C THR A 784 17.21 8.82 7.79
N GLY A 785 17.17 10.15 7.66
CA GLY A 785 17.17 10.79 6.33
C GLY A 785 18.41 10.50 5.49
N THR A 786 18.22 10.12 4.22
CA THR A 786 19.32 9.82 3.27
C THR A 786 19.30 10.69 2.00
N THR A 787 18.42 11.69 1.95
CA THR A 787 18.12 12.54 0.78
C THR A 787 17.70 13.94 1.23
N SER A 788 17.47 14.87 0.30
CA SER A 788 16.95 16.19 0.68
C SER A 788 15.59 16.10 1.35
N PRO A 789 15.30 16.95 2.34
CA PRO A 789 13.95 17.21 2.80
C PRO A 789 12.92 17.51 1.71
N ASN A 790 13.35 18.03 0.56
CA ASN A 790 12.49 18.27 -0.60
C ASN A 790 12.26 16.99 -1.43
N ASP A 791 13.11 15.98 -1.29
CA ASP A 791 12.96 14.70 -1.96
C ASP A 791 11.92 13.82 -1.26
N THR A 792 11.09 13.15 -2.06
CA THR A 792 10.20 12.06 -1.62
C THR A 792 10.51 10.74 -2.34
N THR A 793 11.58 10.73 -3.14
CA THR A 793 12.09 9.60 -3.92
C THR A 793 13.60 9.76 -4.11
N GLY A 794 14.37 8.67 -4.16
CA GLY A 794 15.80 8.70 -4.51
C GLY A 794 16.75 8.13 -3.45
N SER A 795 16.26 7.82 -2.25
CA SER A 795 17.04 7.11 -1.23
C SER A 795 17.46 5.73 -1.74
N ALA A 796 18.69 5.29 -1.41
CA ALA A 796 19.09 3.89 -1.61
C ALA A 796 18.27 2.91 -0.75
N LEU A 797 17.64 3.40 0.32
CA LEU A 797 16.67 2.70 1.15
C LEU A 797 15.21 3.04 0.78
N SER A 798 14.96 3.54 -0.44
CA SER A 798 13.61 3.77 -0.94
C SER A 798 12.77 2.50 -0.82
N GLY A 799 11.57 2.62 -0.26
CA GLY A 799 10.67 1.50 0.02
C GLY A 799 10.86 0.86 1.39
N PHE A 800 12.04 0.90 2.03
CA PHE A 800 12.25 0.23 3.33
C PHE A 800 11.46 0.89 4.48
N HIS A 801 11.32 2.21 4.46
CA HIS A 801 10.51 2.96 5.42
C HIS A 801 10.20 4.35 4.86
N TYR A 802 9.20 5.05 5.40
CA TYR A 802 8.93 6.44 4.99
C TYR A 802 9.88 7.46 5.64
N SER A 803 10.52 7.10 6.76
CA SER A 803 11.43 7.99 7.51
C SER A 803 12.77 8.30 6.81
N TYR A 804 13.07 7.66 5.69
CA TYR A 804 14.21 8.04 4.84
C TYR A 804 13.99 9.38 4.11
N TYR A 805 12.76 9.93 4.16
CA TYR A 805 12.33 11.20 3.55
C TYR A 805 11.58 12.08 4.56
N PHE A 806 11.89 13.38 4.58
CA PHE A 806 11.33 14.33 5.56
C PHE A 806 9.80 14.48 5.44
N TRP A 807 9.29 14.81 4.25
CA TRP A 807 7.87 15.11 4.06
C TRP A 807 6.92 13.93 4.30
N PRO A 808 7.15 12.71 3.76
CA PRO A 808 6.32 11.54 4.06
C PRO A 808 6.19 11.27 5.55
N MET A 809 7.27 11.47 6.31
CA MET A 809 7.27 11.27 7.77
C MET A 809 6.51 12.37 8.52
N VAL A 810 6.76 13.65 8.19
CA VAL A 810 6.02 14.80 8.73
C VAL A 810 4.52 14.64 8.47
N ASP A 811 4.12 14.21 7.28
CA ASP A 811 2.73 14.11 6.89
C ASP A 811 2.02 12.93 7.56
N LEU A 812 2.71 11.81 7.79
CA LEU A 812 2.18 10.68 8.55
C LEU A 812 1.95 11.06 10.02
N TYR A 813 2.96 11.60 10.72
CA TYR A 813 2.83 11.96 12.14
C TYR A 813 1.78 13.06 12.37
N TYR A 814 1.67 14.02 11.45
CA TYR A 814 0.67 15.08 11.54
C TYR A 814 -0.75 14.56 11.24
N SER A 815 -0.90 13.65 10.28
CA SER A 815 -2.20 13.07 9.92
C SER A 815 -2.70 11.99 10.91
N ALA A 816 -1.82 11.29 11.63
CA ALA A 816 -2.18 10.34 12.68
C ALA A 816 -3.07 10.96 13.78
N PHE A 817 -2.90 12.25 14.06
CA PHE A 817 -3.75 13.03 14.97
C PHE A 817 -4.68 14.01 14.25
N GLY A 818 -4.95 13.80 12.95
CA GLY A 818 -5.85 14.61 12.13
C GLY A 818 -5.47 16.09 12.02
N GLY A 819 -4.18 16.41 12.19
CA GLY A 819 -3.66 17.78 12.26
C GLY A 819 -4.06 18.57 13.51
N SER A 820 -4.66 17.92 14.52
CA SER A 820 -5.15 18.58 15.75
C SER A 820 -4.04 19.09 16.68
N ARG A 821 -2.80 18.64 16.48
CA ARG A 821 -1.60 19.06 17.22
C ARG A 821 -0.44 19.31 16.24
N PRO A 822 0.40 20.32 16.50
CA PRO A 822 1.65 20.48 15.75
C PRO A 822 2.65 19.40 16.15
N LEU A 823 3.66 19.22 15.29
CA LEU A 823 4.82 18.37 15.55
C LEU A 823 5.93 19.17 16.27
N CYS A 824 6.67 18.50 17.13
CA CYS A 824 7.91 18.99 17.70
C CYS A 824 9.00 17.93 17.46
N PHE A 825 9.97 18.22 16.60
CA PHE A 825 11.14 17.34 16.50
C PHE A 825 11.94 17.48 17.78
N THR A 826 12.00 16.40 18.54
CA THR A 826 12.86 16.26 19.71
C THR A 826 14.23 15.75 19.30
N GLU A 827 14.35 15.07 18.15
CA GLU A 827 15.61 14.76 17.45
C GLU A 827 15.42 14.88 15.92
N LEU A 828 16.20 15.74 15.27
CA LEU A 828 16.35 15.78 13.82
C LEU A 828 17.84 15.82 13.47
N GLY A 829 18.29 14.89 12.63
CA GLY A 829 19.68 14.81 12.21
C GLY A 829 19.90 13.99 10.94
N TYR A 830 20.99 14.30 10.26
CA TYR A 830 21.55 13.52 9.17
C TYR A 830 22.95 13.08 9.60
N VAL A 831 23.25 11.79 9.58
CA VAL A 831 24.59 11.24 9.91
C VAL A 831 25.57 11.65 8.82
N SER A 832 26.81 12.05 9.13
CA SER A 832 27.91 12.09 8.15
C SER A 832 29.22 11.56 8.74
N PRO A 833 29.92 10.61 8.08
CA PRO A 833 31.23 10.12 8.54
C PRO A 833 32.40 11.06 8.19
N GLN A 834 32.19 12.09 7.36
CA GLN A 834 33.29 12.91 6.86
C GLN A 834 33.89 13.76 8.00
N GLY A 835 35.19 13.64 8.24
CA GLY A 835 35.88 14.15 9.43
C GLY A 835 35.98 13.15 10.61
N PHE A 836 35.45 11.93 10.46
CA PHE A 836 35.55 10.83 11.42
C PHE A 836 36.12 9.54 10.79
N GLU A 837 36.93 9.66 9.73
CA GLU A 837 37.39 8.54 8.88
C GLU A 837 38.22 7.46 9.64
N SER A 838 38.65 7.73 10.87
CA SER A 838 39.30 6.76 11.76
C SER A 838 38.33 5.81 12.46
N ILE A 839 37.01 6.03 12.36
CA ILE A 839 35.96 5.21 12.96
C ILE A 839 34.92 4.85 11.88
N PRO A 840 34.79 3.58 11.47
CA PRO A 840 33.81 3.17 10.47
C PRO A 840 32.38 3.27 11.01
N LEU A 841 31.42 3.57 10.15
CA LEU A 841 30.00 3.55 10.52
C LEU A 841 29.54 2.10 10.83
N PRO A 842 28.71 1.90 11.88
CA PRO A 842 28.10 0.62 12.19
C PRO A 842 27.25 0.06 11.04
N GLY A 843 27.05 -1.26 10.99
CA GLY A 843 26.36 -1.90 9.87
C GLY A 843 24.87 -1.55 9.73
N ASN A 844 24.19 -1.26 10.83
CA ASN A 844 22.83 -0.70 10.82
C ASN A 844 22.75 0.76 10.30
N PHE A 845 23.91 1.40 10.11
CA PHE A 845 24.07 2.70 9.48
C PHE A 845 24.74 2.62 8.10
N ALA A 846 24.80 1.44 7.47
CA ALA A 846 25.41 1.17 6.15
C ALA A 846 24.71 1.81 4.92
N TRP A 847 23.97 2.87 5.16
CA TRP A 847 23.26 3.75 4.21
C TRP A 847 23.67 5.22 4.40
N ALA A 848 24.29 5.52 5.54
CA ALA A 848 24.38 6.83 6.15
C ALA A 848 25.69 7.54 5.82
N SER A 849 26.72 6.77 5.47
CA SER A 849 27.91 7.30 4.82
C SER A 849 27.58 8.30 3.73
N GLY A 850 26.61 7.93 2.87
CA GLY A 850 25.94 8.70 1.80
C GLY A 850 26.16 10.19 1.92
N THR A 851 25.86 10.70 3.10
CA THR A 851 25.96 12.09 3.52
C THR A 851 27.41 12.55 3.81
N THR A 852 27.94 13.44 2.99
CA THR A 852 29.06 14.35 3.30
C THR A 852 28.72 15.34 4.42
N VAL A 853 29.72 16.00 5.02
CA VAL A 853 29.47 17.16 5.89
C VAL A 853 28.83 18.30 5.09
N ALA A 854 29.07 18.33 3.78
CA ALA A 854 28.23 19.12 2.88
C ALA A 854 26.76 18.68 2.97
N GLU A 855 26.38 17.40 2.85
CA GLU A 855 24.98 16.88 3.01
C GLU A 855 24.38 16.97 4.41
N GLN A 856 25.19 17.22 5.42
CA GLN A 856 24.70 17.68 6.71
C GLN A 856 24.44 19.20 6.73
N ALA A 857 25.04 19.97 5.81
CA ALA A 857 25.12 21.44 5.82
C ALA A 857 25.04 22.22 4.45
N GLN A 858 24.34 21.86 3.31
CA GLN A 858 21.64 21.38 2.43
C GLN A 858 20.39 21.05 3.39
N TRP A 859 20.29 19.79 3.81
CA TRP A 859 19.20 19.10 4.46
C TRP A 859 18.86 19.64 5.86
N LEU A 860 19.81 20.01 6.73
CA LEU A 860 19.46 20.62 8.03
C LEU A 860 18.82 22.01 7.90
N ALA A 861 19.33 22.86 7.00
CA ALA A 861 18.75 24.17 6.73
C ALA A 861 17.41 24.06 5.97
N GLU A 862 17.30 23.08 5.06
CA GLU A 862 16.06 22.76 4.35
C GLU A 862 14.99 22.30 5.36
N SER A 863 15.31 21.39 6.26
CA SER A 863 14.41 20.93 7.32
C SER A 863 13.90 22.09 8.19
N ALA A 864 14.76 23.05 8.55
CA ALA A 864 14.34 24.23 9.32
C ALA A 864 13.40 25.14 8.51
N SER A 865 13.75 25.44 7.26
CA SER A 865 12.95 26.28 6.35
C SER A 865 11.58 25.67 6.03
N LEU A 866 11.54 24.38 5.72
CA LEU A 866 10.32 23.62 5.44
C LEU A 866 9.48 23.43 6.69
N SER A 867 10.09 23.13 7.85
CA SER A 867 9.38 23.08 9.14
C SER A 867 8.67 24.39 9.43
N ALA A 868 9.37 25.52 9.33
CA ALA A 868 8.80 26.83 9.66
C ALA A 868 7.68 27.25 8.69
N SER A 869 7.85 26.99 7.39
CA SER A 869 6.86 27.33 6.37
C SER A 869 5.67 26.37 6.31
N SER A 870 5.79 25.16 6.86
CA SER A 870 4.74 24.12 6.83
C SER A 870 3.46 24.48 7.60
N GLY A 871 3.58 25.25 8.69
CA GLY A 871 2.55 25.37 9.73
C GLY A 871 2.29 24.09 10.54
N LYS A 872 2.90 22.95 10.19
CA LYS A 872 2.79 21.65 10.86
C LYS A 872 3.75 21.52 12.04
N VAL A 873 4.94 22.11 11.94
CA VAL A 873 6.03 21.98 12.93
C VAL A 873 6.12 23.21 13.83
N ARG A 874 6.16 23.00 15.14
CA ARG A 874 6.29 24.04 16.18
C ARG A 874 7.72 24.19 16.70
N LEU A 875 8.48 23.09 16.79
CA LEU A 875 9.82 23.07 17.36
C LEU A 875 10.70 22.11 16.56
N MET A 876 11.97 22.46 16.36
CA MET A 876 12.97 21.56 15.80
C MET A 876 14.23 21.55 16.66
N MET A 877 14.60 20.37 17.16
CA MET A 877 15.87 20.14 17.85
C MET A 877 16.83 19.41 16.92
N VAL A 878 17.98 20.03 16.62
CA VAL A 878 19.10 19.33 15.98
C VAL A 878 19.64 18.29 16.98
N PHE A 879 19.64 17.01 16.60
CA PHE A 879 19.92 15.87 17.49
C PHE A 879 21.28 15.93 18.18
N ASN A 880 22.29 16.50 17.52
CA ASN A 880 23.64 16.54 18.07
C ASN A 880 24.36 17.85 17.71
N VAL A 881 24.66 18.66 18.72
CA VAL A 881 25.51 19.86 18.59
C VAL A 881 27.00 19.47 18.53
N ASP A 882 27.50 18.77 19.54
CA ASP A 882 28.94 18.63 19.85
C ASP A 882 29.36 17.27 20.46
N PHE A 883 28.53 16.22 20.42
CA PHE A 883 28.90 14.90 20.94
C PHE A 883 29.98 14.29 20.03
N THR A 884 31.12 13.89 20.60
CA THR A 884 32.24 13.25 19.88
C THR A 884 32.28 11.72 20.03
N VAL A 885 31.19 11.12 20.51
CA VAL A 885 31.07 9.67 20.75
C VAL A 885 30.60 8.93 19.50
N TYR A 886 31.35 7.92 19.08
CA TYR A 886 30.86 6.81 18.26
C TYR A 886 30.72 5.57 19.14
N LEU A 887 29.52 5.01 19.25
CA LEU A 887 29.29 3.67 19.80
C LEU A 887 29.25 2.65 18.66
N SER A 888 29.59 1.40 18.95
CA SER A 888 29.70 0.32 17.93
C SER A 888 28.39 -0.04 17.21
N ASN A 889 27.26 0.49 17.69
CA ASN A 889 25.91 0.30 17.16
C ASN A 889 25.12 1.63 17.00
N ASP A 890 25.73 2.77 17.38
CA ASP A 890 25.10 4.10 17.39
C ASP A 890 26.16 5.19 17.14
N PRO A 891 26.25 5.74 15.90
CA PRO A 891 27.27 6.69 15.50
C PRO A 891 26.86 8.14 15.82
N GLN A 892 26.57 8.44 17.09
CA GLN A 892 26.04 9.74 17.53
C GLN A 892 26.84 10.93 16.97
N ALA A 893 28.17 10.89 17.04
CA ALA A 893 29.04 11.95 16.51
C ALA A 893 28.98 12.14 14.99
N GLY A 894 28.52 11.14 14.23
CA GLY A 894 28.22 11.32 12.81
C GLY A 894 27.22 12.46 12.58
N TYR A 895 26.24 12.62 13.48
CA TYR A 895 25.24 13.70 13.44
C TYR A 895 25.74 15.06 13.94
N ALA A 896 26.95 15.18 14.51
CA ALA A 896 27.42 16.39 15.18
C ALA A 896 27.58 17.57 14.20
N ILE A 897 26.88 18.68 14.42
CA ILE A 897 27.00 19.86 13.55
C ILE A 897 28.33 20.61 13.74
N LEU A 898 28.92 20.61 14.94
CA LEU A 898 30.32 20.96 15.12
C LEU A 898 31.21 19.77 14.76
N ARG A 899 32.18 19.99 13.87
CA ARG A 899 33.10 18.94 13.38
C ARG A 899 34.42 18.94 14.16
N PRO A 900 35.20 17.83 14.14
CA PRO A 900 36.43 17.71 14.95
C PRO A 900 37.54 18.72 14.64
N ASP A 901 37.49 19.42 13.50
CA ASP A 901 38.40 20.51 13.15
C ASP A 901 38.00 21.88 13.76
N GLY A 902 36.87 21.93 14.48
CA GLY A 902 36.30 23.13 15.08
C GLY A 902 35.39 23.94 14.14
N SER A 903 35.15 23.47 12.91
CA SER A 903 34.20 24.09 11.99
C SER A 903 32.74 23.73 12.36
N CYS A 904 31.80 24.60 11.99
CA CYS A 904 30.37 24.27 12.01
C CYS A 904 29.69 24.77 10.73
N PRO A 905 29.81 24.03 9.59
CA PRO A 905 29.17 24.41 8.34
C PRO A 905 27.65 24.51 8.48
N ALA A 906 27.02 23.59 9.24
CA ALA A 906 25.58 23.59 9.47
C ALA A 906 25.12 24.79 10.30
N CYS A 907 25.94 25.29 11.25
CA CYS A 907 25.62 26.53 11.96
C CYS A 907 25.48 27.70 10.98
N SER A 908 26.42 27.84 10.03
CA SER A 908 26.40 28.88 9.00
C SER A 908 25.26 28.74 7.99
N ALA A 909 24.81 27.51 7.72
CA ALA A 909 23.66 27.25 6.85
C ALA A 909 22.31 27.50 7.56
N LEU A 910 22.24 27.28 8.87
CA LEU A 910 21.08 27.60 9.71
C LEU A 910 20.97 29.12 9.97
N ASP A 911 22.09 29.79 10.28
CA ASP A 911 22.25 31.26 10.31
C ASP A 911 21.72 31.91 9.02
N ALA A 912 22.00 31.32 7.86
CA ALA A 912 21.53 31.81 6.56
C ALA A 912 20.01 31.64 6.30
N VAL A 913 19.27 30.88 7.13
CA VAL A 913 17.81 30.73 7.00
C VAL A 913 17.00 31.16 8.21
N MET A 914 17.60 31.30 9.40
CA MET A 914 16.88 31.72 10.61
C MET A 914 16.78 33.26 10.74
N PRO A 915 15.81 33.81 11.50
CA PRO A 915 15.54 35.26 11.57
C PRO A 915 16.38 36.04 12.60
#